data_AF-A0A8B8BMV7-F1
#
_entry.id   AF-A0A8B8BMV7-F1
#
_cell.length_a   1.000
_cell.length_b   1.000
_cell.length_c   1.000
_cell.angle_alpha   90.00
_cell.angle_beta   90.00
_cell.angle_gamma   90.00
#
_symmetry.space_group_name_H-M   'P 1'
#
loop_
_entity.id
_entity.type
_entity.pdbx_description
1 polymer ?
#
loop_
_entity_poly.entity_id
_entity_poly.type
_entity_poly.pdbx_seq_one_letter_code
_entity_poly.pdbx_strand_id
1 'polypeptide(L)'
;MRSLVFLISFLGFGFAAEWSGNVCYRWRTKIVLRGACEFSVWKGCWAWGPGYIFTEIRDQEPYCCSGWRHNGNNICSIPICPNGCGEYKGRCIKPDECQCNPGYTGKYCTTIAACSHLKPCYPGNCTSNACKCTNNFYPENNGTNNCLTFPNVTEYFPTIEQSTFELGYFQQVKYMQTYNITIDSAMSTKNLKMFWTNCRDGTFMNFTFQSIFSPSTLNLPDKPGYVSNFALGITEADISVTLTDFNGIKKDSTKLHCDVNRDNPRSENLYRCAKSIDNFNTRFDSGDTLAVTYKAQTGGFRILSNNGVKQYYTGRQTSRSIELKFDTEGPYHCSQKGECSDSSTMMKIKNDVTKVPNIDISWNGWKDKLSKVARYALQVFKLVKAGDGTLKEPYNDLNPNPVFVNITEFNETSEGAAHSFTFQPQEPGVYSCILEVNDNANNSVYVRRFVIYDSSSTVTSDSSLPLYATSGNATSDFEWQINNPQRVSFSWENHFLNELHESGNFLARIRNVPASFYDEFRDGFKSIPDQYDDTEGKRSRDAIPNKRGIIKYDIAYALGRKQLTPKTFQYTDRTNAFIHINLSQQLQDGNSMTLWVKAYDILENTKTERIILHYDSTKPKVSSMELQTNVGLGPMNFTSSVRIMGASDPHSGVKKIKYRFKALSTGKVINNRDYEYHNPSRDQYYCNTNPCDTNLPTGESFGVTINLPFSNCYAINISNMSTETVNLEMDIFNSAGLFIRKEMQVCLS
;
A
#
# COMPACT_ATOMS: atom_id res chain seq x y z
N MET A 1 -19.83 134.26 28.85
CA MET A 1 -20.98 135.18 28.99
C MET A 1 -22.23 134.34 29.17
N ARG A 2 -22.96 134.57 30.26
CA ARG A 2 -24.24 133.92 30.60
C ARG A 2 -25.30 134.27 29.55
N SER A 3 -26.20 133.34 29.25
CA SER A 3 -27.64 133.53 29.46
C SER A 3 -28.43 132.26 29.14
N LEU A 4 -29.19 131.82 30.14
CA LEU A 4 -30.30 130.87 30.10
C LEU A 4 -31.52 131.48 29.37
N VAL A 5 -32.55 130.63 29.15
CA VAL A 5 -34.01 130.89 28.88
C VAL A 5 -34.40 130.30 27.50
N PHE A 6 -35.39 129.41 27.29
CA PHE A 6 -36.46 128.80 28.11
C PHE A 6 -36.93 127.49 27.42
N LEU A 7 -37.49 126.55 28.18
CA LEU A 7 -38.20 125.35 27.71
C LEU A 7 -39.57 125.70 27.09
N ILE A 8 -39.94 125.04 25.99
CA ILE A 8 -41.33 124.61 25.72
C ILE A 8 -41.29 123.18 25.15
N SER A 9 -41.93 122.28 25.88
CA SER A 9 -42.20 120.88 25.56
C SER A 9 -43.42 120.74 24.63
N PHE A 10 -43.29 119.97 23.54
CA PHE A 10 -44.42 119.33 22.85
C PHE A 10 -44.17 117.83 22.73
N LEU A 11 -45.06 117.06 23.33
CA LEU A 11 -45.14 115.60 23.29
C LEU A 11 -45.75 115.12 21.96
N GLY A 12 -45.15 114.05 21.41
CA GLY A 12 -45.87 112.88 20.93
C GLY A 12 -46.47 112.90 19.51
N PHE A 13 -45.77 112.29 18.55
CA PHE A 13 -46.39 111.47 17.51
C PHE A 13 -45.56 110.20 17.29
N GLY A 14 -46.19 109.05 17.42
CA GLY A 14 -45.58 107.73 17.29
C GLY A 14 -45.16 107.42 15.85
N PHE A 15 -44.02 106.74 15.71
CA PHE A 15 -43.55 106.19 14.45
C PHE A 15 -44.48 105.05 14.01
N ALA A 16 -45.13 105.20 12.86
CA ALA A 16 -45.83 104.11 12.19
C ALA A 16 -44.80 103.12 11.64
N ALA A 17 -45.05 101.81 11.78
CA ALA A 17 -44.20 100.77 11.23
C ALA A 17 -44.14 100.88 9.69
N GLU A 18 -42.95 101.18 9.16
CA GLU A 18 -42.70 101.26 7.72
C GLU A 18 -42.75 99.87 7.08
N TRP A 19 -43.65 99.67 6.12
CA TRP A 19 -43.68 98.46 5.30
C TRP A 19 -42.43 98.44 4.41
N SER A 20 -41.76 97.28 4.30
CA SER A 20 -40.54 97.13 3.51
C SER A 20 -40.53 95.84 2.69
N GLY A 21 -39.76 95.81 1.59
CA GLY A 21 -39.73 94.71 0.62
C GLY A 21 -40.68 94.92 -0.56
N ASN A 22 -41.34 93.86 -1.03
CA ASN A 22 -42.27 93.92 -2.18
C ASN A 22 -43.66 94.46 -1.76
N VAL A 23 -43.75 95.78 -1.55
CA VAL A 23 -44.95 96.47 -1.05
C VAL A 23 -45.69 97.17 -2.20
N CYS A 24 -46.99 96.94 -2.28
CA CYS A 24 -47.93 97.55 -3.22
C CYS A 24 -48.97 98.37 -2.45
N TYR A 25 -49.62 99.33 -3.10
CA TYR A 25 -50.58 100.24 -2.44
C TYR A 25 -51.96 100.15 -3.11
N ARG A 26 -53.02 100.17 -2.31
CA ARG A 26 -54.40 100.29 -2.79
C ARG A 26 -55.12 101.45 -2.11
N TRP A 27 -56.04 102.09 -2.82
CA TRP A 27 -56.83 103.19 -2.25
C TRP A 27 -57.99 102.66 -1.40
N ARG A 28 -58.18 103.28 -0.23
CA ARG A 28 -59.32 103.07 0.66
C ARG A 28 -60.01 104.42 0.92
N THR A 29 -61.32 104.42 1.10
CA THR A 29 -62.09 105.63 1.46
C THR A 29 -62.59 105.50 2.89
N LYS A 30 -62.42 106.55 3.71
CA LYS A 30 -62.88 106.61 5.11
C LYS A 30 -63.64 107.92 5.36
N ILE A 31 -64.81 107.83 6.00
CA ILE A 31 -65.65 108.99 6.36
C ILE A 31 -65.24 109.51 7.76
N VAL A 32 -65.07 110.83 7.92
CA VAL A 32 -64.68 111.50 9.17
C VAL A 32 -65.53 112.76 9.43
N LEU A 33 -65.85 113.06 10.69
CA LEU A 33 -66.78 114.14 11.11
C LEU A 33 -66.02 115.46 11.44
N ARG A 34 -66.50 116.64 10.98
CA ARG A 34 -65.97 117.99 11.33
C ARG A 34 -67.10 119.03 11.56
N GLY A 35 -66.90 120.05 12.42
CA GLY A 35 -67.94 121.04 12.80
C GLY A 35 -67.84 122.43 12.11
N ALA A 36 -68.96 123.06 11.76
CA ALA A 36 -69.08 124.40 11.12
C ALA A 36 -70.48 125.08 11.34
N CYS A 37 -70.61 126.41 11.21
CA CYS A 37 -71.84 127.21 11.48
C CYS A 37 -72.64 127.58 10.21
N GLU A 38 -73.98 127.58 10.27
CA GLU A 38 -74.87 127.46 9.09
C GLU A 38 -75.64 128.73 8.63
N PHE A 39 -75.75 129.85 9.38
CA PHE A 39 -76.40 131.10 8.86
C PHE A 39 -75.78 132.41 9.40
N SER A 40 -75.62 133.42 8.52
CA SER A 40 -74.94 134.71 8.77
C SER A 40 -75.91 135.90 8.71
N VAL A 41 -76.10 136.61 9.83
CA VAL A 41 -76.61 137.99 9.89
C VAL A 41 -75.88 138.80 10.96
N TRP A 42 -75.77 140.11 10.74
CA TRP A 42 -74.89 141.14 11.34
C TRP A 42 -74.91 141.30 12.89
N LYS A 43 -75.58 140.45 13.68
CA LYS A 43 -75.41 140.42 15.14
C LYS A 43 -75.18 138.99 15.66
N GLY A 44 -73.92 138.53 15.60
CA GLY A 44 -73.25 137.51 16.44
C GLY A 44 -73.98 136.21 16.84
N CYS A 45 -73.42 135.05 16.43
CA CYS A 45 -73.88 133.69 16.78
C CYS A 45 -73.71 133.31 18.26
N TRP A 46 -74.63 133.73 19.15
CA TRP A 46 -74.69 133.23 20.54
C TRP A 46 -76.12 132.93 21.01
N ALA A 47 -76.85 132.05 20.31
CA ALA A 47 -78.12 131.52 20.85
C ALA A 47 -78.62 130.13 20.38
N TRP A 48 -78.02 129.42 19.40
CA TRP A 48 -78.50 128.08 18.97
C TRP A 48 -77.32 127.18 18.56
N GLY A 49 -77.22 125.95 19.09
CA GLY A 49 -76.01 125.10 19.18
C GLY A 49 -75.36 124.57 17.87
N PRO A 50 -74.17 123.92 17.96
CA PRO A 50 -73.33 123.58 16.79
C PRO A 50 -73.78 122.30 16.06
N GLY A 51 -73.85 122.35 14.73
CA GLY A 51 -74.03 121.19 13.83
C GLY A 51 -72.70 120.65 13.27
N TYR A 52 -72.64 119.34 12.98
CA TYR A 52 -71.48 118.65 12.39
C TYR A 52 -71.81 118.14 10.97
N ILE A 53 -70.85 118.18 10.05
CA ILE A 53 -70.95 117.63 8.70
C ILE A 53 -69.94 116.48 8.48
N PHE A 54 -70.32 115.45 7.72
CA PHE A 54 -69.48 114.30 7.37
C PHE A 54 -68.64 114.61 6.11
N THR A 55 -67.36 114.21 6.08
CA THR A 55 -66.47 114.37 4.92
C THR A 55 -65.72 113.05 4.63
N GLU A 56 -65.67 112.65 3.35
CA GLU A 56 -64.88 111.50 2.89
C GLU A 56 -63.40 111.88 2.65
N ILE A 57 -62.48 111.04 3.12
CA ILE A 57 -61.03 111.14 2.86
C ILE A 57 -60.56 109.83 2.22
N ARG A 58 -59.73 109.89 1.17
CA ARG A 58 -59.06 108.71 0.58
C ARG A 58 -57.64 108.55 1.15
N ASP A 59 -57.30 107.35 1.60
CA ASP A 59 -55.96 106.96 2.07
C ASP A 59 -55.40 105.76 1.28
N GLN A 60 -54.07 105.65 1.15
CA GLN A 60 -53.40 104.50 0.53
C GLN A 60 -53.04 103.47 1.60
N GLU A 61 -53.56 102.25 1.48
CA GLU A 61 -53.22 101.12 2.33
C GLU A 61 -52.09 100.29 1.69
N PRO A 62 -50.92 100.16 2.35
CA PRO A 62 -49.86 99.26 1.91
C PRO A 62 -50.25 97.78 2.14
N TYR A 63 -49.97 96.93 1.17
CA TYR A 63 -50.12 95.47 1.25
C TYR A 63 -48.98 94.79 0.48
N CYS A 64 -48.71 93.50 0.73
CA CYS A 64 -47.70 92.80 -0.06
C CYS A 64 -48.16 92.60 -1.50
N CYS A 65 -47.30 92.90 -2.46
CA CYS A 65 -47.58 92.69 -3.88
C CYS A 65 -48.00 91.24 -4.16
N SER A 66 -48.82 91.05 -5.21
CA SER A 66 -49.35 89.74 -5.59
C SER A 66 -48.24 88.69 -5.67
N GLY A 67 -48.44 87.55 -5.02
CA GLY A 67 -47.44 86.48 -4.92
C GLY A 67 -46.45 86.60 -3.75
N TRP A 68 -46.55 87.62 -2.89
CA TRP A 68 -45.73 87.78 -1.68
C TRP A 68 -46.61 87.92 -0.44
N ARG A 69 -46.12 87.43 0.71
CA ARG A 69 -46.72 87.63 2.02
C ARG A 69 -45.71 88.19 3.02
N HIS A 70 -46.21 88.86 4.05
CA HIS A 70 -45.35 89.42 5.09
C HIS A 70 -44.86 88.32 6.04
N ASN A 71 -43.66 88.51 6.60
CA ASN A 71 -43.07 87.60 7.60
C ASN A 71 -43.60 87.81 9.04
N GLY A 72 -44.78 88.42 9.19
CA GLY A 72 -45.35 88.82 10.48
C GLY A 72 -45.05 90.25 10.93
N ASN A 73 -44.01 90.91 10.41
CA ASN A 73 -43.60 92.29 10.79
C ASN A 73 -43.74 93.31 9.64
N ASN A 74 -44.78 93.18 8.79
CA ASN A 74 -45.00 94.03 7.61
C ASN A 74 -43.82 94.07 6.59
N ILE A 75 -42.94 93.05 6.60
CA ILE A 75 -41.86 92.87 5.63
C ILE A 75 -42.29 91.85 4.57
N CYS A 76 -42.52 92.29 3.34
CA CYS A 76 -43.03 91.49 2.23
C CYS A 76 -41.91 90.70 1.51
N SER A 77 -41.32 89.74 2.23
CA SER A 77 -40.13 88.98 1.79
C SER A 77 -40.35 87.47 1.60
N ILE A 78 -41.55 86.94 1.88
CA ILE A 78 -41.85 85.51 1.71
C ILE A 78 -42.68 85.32 0.44
N PRO A 79 -42.17 84.66 -0.61
CA PRO A 79 -42.95 84.36 -1.79
C PRO A 79 -44.04 83.33 -1.46
N ILE A 80 -45.19 83.43 -2.13
CA ILE A 80 -46.28 82.46 -2.08
C ILE A 80 -45.99 81.40 -3.14
N CYS A 81 -45.93 80.14 -2.73
CA CYS A 81 -45.60 79.06 -3.64
C CYS A 81 -46.78 78.78 -4.60
N PRO A 82 -46.52 78.36 -5.86
CA PRO A 82 -47.58 77.98 -6.79
C PRO A 82 -48.39 76.80 -6.24
N ASN A 83 -49.71 76.80 -6.49
CA ASN A 83 -50.60 75.73 -6.07
C ASN A 83 -50.11 74.36 -6.55
N GLY A 84 -49.81 73.46 -5.61
CA GLY A 84 -49.27 72.12 -5.90
C GLY A 84 -47.75 71.97 -5.78
N CYS A 85 -47.00 73.06 -5.50
CA CYS A 85 -45.59 72.98 -5.09
C CYS A 85 -45.52 72.14 -3.81
N GLY A 86 -45.09 70.88 -3.95
CA GLY A 86 -45.37 69.81 -3.00
C GLY A 86 -45.11 70.21 -1.55
N GLU A 87 -46.14 70.11 -0.72
CA GLU A 87 -46.08 70.36 0.73
C GLU A 87 -44.91 69.54 1.29
N TYR A 88 -43.88 70.21 1.80
CA TYR A 88 -42.62 69.63 2.32
C TYR A 88 -41.61 69.07 1.28
N LYS A 89 -41.91 69.09 -0.03
CA LYS A 89 -41.05 68.53 -1.10
C LYS A 89 -40.34 69.59 -1.96
N GLY A 90 -40.72 70.86 -1.82
CA GLY A 90 -40.06 72.00 -2.45
C GLY A 90 -40.31 73.28 -1.67
N ARG A 91 -39.60 74.35 -2.04
CA ARG A 91 -39.73 75.70 -1.49
C ARG A 91 -39.76 76.71 -2.63
N CYS A 92 -40.56 77.76 -2.50
CA CYS A 92 -40.55 78.85 -3.47
C CYS A 92 -39.45 79.86 -3.13
N ILE A 93 -38.64 80.20 -4.13
CA ILE A 93 -37.59 81.24 -4.04
C ILE A 93 -38.06 82.57 -4.64
N LYS A 94 -39.12 82.52 -5.47
CA LYS A 94 -39.84 83.68 -6.01
C LYS A 94 -41.30 83.24 -6.33
N PRO A 95 -42.25 84.19 -6.50
CA PRO A 95 -43.62 83.85 -6.86
C PRO A 95 -43.65 82.96 -8.12
N ASP A 96 -44.53 81.96 -8.11
CA ASP A 96 -44.74 80.99 -9.20
C ASP A 96 -43.55 80.09 -9.58
N GLU A 97 -42.45 80.09 -8.81
CA GLU A 97 -41.30 79.20 -9.03
C GLU A 97 -41.05 78.29 -7.82
N CYS A 98 -41.16 76.98 -8.02
CA CYS A 98 -40.95 75.96 -7.00
C CYS A 98 -39.55 75.33 -7.15
N GLN A 99 -38.67 75.56 -6.18
CA GLN A 99 -37.37 74.90 -6.08
C GLN A 99 -37.52 73.59 -5.30
N CYS A 100 -37.20 72.46 -5.91
CA CYS A 100 -37.38 71.15 -5.27
C CYS A 100 -36.33 70.89 -4.19
N ASN A 101 -36.76 70.25 -3.10
CA ASN A 101 -35.86 69.72 -2.08
C ASN A 101 -35.07 68.54 -2.67
N PRO A 102 -33.87 68.24 -2.14
CA PRO A 102 -33.08 67.09 -2.58
C PRO A 102 -33.93 65.80 -2.60
N GLY A 103 -34.00 65.14 -3.74
CA GLY A 103 -34.81 63.92 -3.92
C GLY A 103 -36.11 64.08 -4.69
N TYR A 104 -36.50 65.32 -5.05
CA TYR A 104 -37.70 65.60 -5.85
C TYR A 104 -37.36 66.42 -7.10
N THR A 105 -38.16 66.27 -8.15
CA THR A 105 -38.01 66.95 -9.44
C THR A 105 -39.38 67.31 -10.04
N GLY A 106 -39.36 68.03 -11.17
CA GLY A 106 -40.55 68.49 -11.89
C GLY A 106 -41.03 69.87 -11.44
N LYS A 107 -41.88 70.50 -12.27
CA LYS A 107 -42.36 71.89 -12.11
C LYS A 107 -42.97 72.19 -10.73
N TYR A 108 -43.54 71.18 -10.10
CA TYR A 108 -44.21 71.28 -8.79
C TYR A 108 -43.57 70.39 -7.71
N CYS A 109 -42.41 69.78 -7.97
CA CYS A 109 -41.70 68.94 -7.01
C CYS A 109 -42.52 67.76 -6.46
N THR A 110 -43.44 67.24 -7.27
CA THR A 110 -44.30 66.09 -6.94
C THR A 110 -43.70 64.76 -7.38
N THR A 111 -42.79 64.78 -8.37
CA THR A 111 -42.10 63.59 -8.89
C THR A 111 -40.85 63.31 -8.08
N ILE A 112 -40.61 62.06 -7.68
CA ILE A 112 -39.35 61.65 -7.05
C ILE A 112 -38.25 61.76 -8.10
N ALA A 113 -37.18 62.48 -7.77
CA ALA A 113 -36.02 62.59 -8.64
C ALA A 113 -35.39 61.20 -8.83
N ALA A 114 -35.20 60.78 -10.08
CA ALA A 114 -34.33 59.66 -10.39
C ALA A 114 -32.91 59.97 -9.90
N CYS A 115 -32.17 58.96 -9.43
CA CYS A 115 -30.82 59.15 -8.88
C CYS A 115 -30.83 60.05 -7.66
N SER A 116 -31.66 59.68 -6.69
CA SER A 116 -31.72 60.33 -5.39
C SER A 116 -31.72 59.30 -4.28
N HIS A 117 -31.60 59.74 -3.03
CA HIS A 117 -31.74 58.85 -1.88
C HIS A 117 -33.13 58.20 -1.77
N LEU A 118 -34.16 58.71 -2.46
CA LEU A 118 -35.51 58.12 -2.51
C LEU A 118 -35.66 57.09 -3.64
N LYS A 119 -34.93 57.27 -4.74
CA LYS A 119 -34.83 56.34 -5.87
C LYS A 119 -33.37 56.14 -6.27
N PRO A 120 -32.56 55.47 -5.42
CA PRO A 120 -31.13 55.29 -5.64
C PRO A 120 -30.89 54.36 -6.83
N CYS A 121 -29.85 54.67 -7.63
CA CYS A 121 -29.50 53.90 -8.82
C CYS A 121 -27.98 53.68 -8.84
N TYR A 122 -27.50 52.70 -8.07
CA TYR A 122 -26.06 52.45 -7.96
C TYR A 122 -25.74 50.95 -7.75
N PRO A 123 -24.89 50.32 -8.58
CA PRO A 123 -24.19 50.88 -9.72
C PRO A 123 -25.10 51.02 -10.94
N GLY A 124 -25.29 52.25 -11.40
CA GLY A 124 -26.26 52.58 -12.43
C GLY A 124 -26.26 54.06 -12.77
N ASN A 125 -26.92 54.39 -13.86
CA ASN A 125 -27.15 55.76 -14.30
C ASN A 125 -28.66 56.00 -14.41
N CYS A 126 -29.09 57.24 -14.23
CA CYS A 126 -30.49 57.59 -14.41
C CYS A 126 -30.75 58.22 -15.76
N THR A 127 -31.87 57.84 -16.34
CA THR A 127 -32.54 58.62 -17.38
C THR A 127 -33.55 59.56 -16.72
N SER A 128 -34.24 60.40 -17.49
CA SER A 128 -35.10 61.49 -17.01
C SER A 128 -36.03 61.13 -15.84
N ASN A 129 -36.55 59.89 -15.74
CA ASN A 129 -37.33 59.42 -14.59
C ASN A 129 -37.04 57.96 -14.15
N ALA A 130 -36.08 57.27 -14.76
CA ALA A 130 -35.85 55.84 -14.56
C ALA A 130 -34.40 55.54 -14.16
N CYS A 131 -34.21 54.48 -13.37
CA CYS A 131 -32.90 53.93 -13.05
C CYS A 131 -32.56 52.85 -14.07
N LYS A 132 -31.40 52.98 -14.70
CA LYS A 132 -30.80 51.96 -15.57
C LYS A 132 -29.51 51.47 -14.92
N CYS A 133 -29.44 50.19 -14.59
CA CYS A 133 -28.29 49.64 -13.90
C CYS A 133 -27.13 49.43 -14.88
N THR A 134 -25.91 49.70 -14.43
CA THR A 134 -24.71 49.42 -15.21
C THR A 134 -24.25 47.99 -14.95
N ASN A 135 -23.49 47.43 -15.89
CA ASN A 135 -22.89 46.09 -15.76
C ASN A 135 -23.91 45.00 -15.38
N ASN A 136 -25.12 45.10 -15.91
CA ASN A 136 -26.20 44.12 -15.74
C ASN A 136 -26.66 43.89 -14.28
N PHE A 137 -26.38 44.81 -13.37
CA PHE A 137 -27.02 44.78 -12.05
C PHE A 137 -28.53 44.91 -12.17
N TYR A 138 -29.28 44.41 -11.20
CA TYR A 138 -30.75 44.43 -11.23
C TYR A 138 -31.33 44.45 -9.80
N PRO A 139 -32.64 44.65 -9.61
CA PRO A 139 -33.64 45.09 -10.59
C PRO A 139 -33.47 46.56 -11.00
N GLU A 140 -33.98 46.92 -12.18
CA GLU A 140 -34.16 48.30 -12.60
C GLU A 140 -35.54 48.82 -12.17
N ASN A 141 -35.65 50.10 -11.85
CA ASN A 141 -36.93 50.80 -11.56
C ASN A 141 -37.81 50.23 -10.43
N ASN A 142 -37.25 49.47 -9.50
CA ASN A 142 -37.89 48.90 -8.32
C ASN A 142 -37.74 49.78 -7.05
N GLY A 143 -38.03 51.07 -7.18
CA GLY A 143 -38.05 52.01 -6.04
C GLY A 143 -36.69 52.17 -5.35
N THR A 144 -36.58 51.74 -4.09
CA THR A 144 -35.36 51.84 -3.26
C THR A 144 -34.36 50.71 -3.48
N ASN A 145 -34.75 49.64 -4.19
CA ASN A 145 -33.95 48.42 -4.35
C ASN A 145 -33.19 48.34 -5.68
N ASN A 146 -33.08 49.44 -6.44
CA ASN A 146 -32.45 49.36 -7.76
C ASN A 146 -30.98 48.97 -7.68
N CYS A 147 -30.54 48.15 -8.62
CA CYS A 147 -29.16 47.74 -8.82
C CYS A 147 -28.49 47.08 -7.60
N LEU A 148 -29.27 46.48 -6.70
CA LEU A 148 -28.74 45.81 -5.51
C LEU A 148 -28.35 44.35 -5.74
N THR A 149 -28.61 43.78 -6.91
CA THR A 149 -28.29 42.37 -7.21
C THR A 149 -27.21 42.29 -8.27
N PHE A 150 -26.15 41.55 -7.97
CA PHE A 150 -25.05 41.31 -8.89
C PHE A 150 -25.55 40.53 -10.10
N PRO A 151 -25.04 40.76 -11.32
CA PRO A 151 -25.38 39.93 -12.48
C PRO A 151 -24.89 38.48 -12.33
N ASN A 152 -25.45 37.57 -13.10
CA ASN A 152 -25.03 36.16 -13.13
C ASN A 152 -23.90 35.94 -14.15
N VAL A 153 -22.78 36.64 -13.97
CA VAL A 153 -21.60 36.63 -14.85
C VAL A 153 -20.36 36.31 -14.02
N THR A 154 -19.44 35.50 -14.54
CA THR A 154 -18.28 34.93 -13.81
C THR A 154 -17.43 35.95 -13.06
N GLU A 155 -17.24 37.16 -13.59
CA GLU A 155 -16.49 38.26 -12.96
C GLU A 155 -17.06 38.69 -11.59
N TYR A 156 -18.35 38.41 -11.34
CA TYR A 156 -19.06 38.77 -10.11
C TYR A 156 -19.03 37.68 -9.05
N PHE A 157 -18.53 36.50 -9.42
CA PHE A 157 -18.31 35.39 -8.51
C PHE A 157 -16.96 35.55 -7.83
N PRO A 158 -16.85 35.23 -6.54
CA PRO A 158 -15.55 35.15 -5.89
C PRO A 158 -14.78 33.92 -6.42
N THR A 159 -13.47 34.03 -6.54
CA THR A 159 -12.61 32.89 -6.89
C THR A 159 -12.10 32.22 -5.62
N ILE A 160 -12.15 30.88 -5.55
CA ILE A 160 -11.51 30.10 -4.48
C ILE A 160 -10.20 29.56 -5.05
N GLU A 161 -9.08 30.14 -4.65
CA GLU A 161 -7.74 29.81 -5.17
C GLU A 161 -7.23 28.49 -4.60
N GLN A 162 -7.36 28.30 -3.29
CA GLN A 162 -6.86 27.14 -2.56
C GLN A 162 -7.85 26.70 -1.50
N SER A 163 -8.01 25.40 -1.30
CA SER A 163 -8.70 24.84 -0.14
C SER A 163 -8.01 23.58 0.33
N THR A 164 -7.68 23.52 1.62
CA THR A 164 -6.94 22.44 2.25
C THR A 164 -7.76 21.87 3.40
N PHE A 165 -7.87 20.55 3.42
CA PHE A 165 -8.54 19.77 4.45
C PHE A 165 -7.52 18.84 5.11
N GLU A 166 -7.49 18.83 6.43
CA GLU A 166 -6.68 17.91 7.23
C GLU A 166 -7.57 17.07 8.14
N LEU A 167 -7.33 15.76 8.16
CA LEU A 167 -7.95 14.82 9.09
C LEU A 167 -6.85 14.09 9.86
N GLY A 168 -6.86 14.23 11.18
CA GLY A 168 -5.87 13.58 12.04
C GLY A 168 -6.47 12.76 13.16
N TYR A 169 -5.72 11.73 13.54
CA TYR A 169 -6.01 10.87 14.68
C TYR A 169 -4.87 10.92 15.69
N PHE A 170 -5.19 11.35 16.91
CA PHE A 170 -4.29 11.40 18.05
C PHE A 170 -4.72 10.37 19.10
N GLN A 171 -3.89 9.35 19.32
CA GLN A 171 -4.19 8.30 20.29
C GLN A 171 -3.85 8.79 21.70
N GLN A 172 -4.88 9.14 22.47
CA GLN A 172 -4.71 9.70 23.82
C GLN A 172 -3.96 8.76 24.78
N VAL A 173 -4.17 7.44 24.69
CA VAL A 173 -3.54 6.46 25.59
C VAL A 173 -2.02 6.37 25.39
N LYS A 174 -1.55 6.46 24.14
CA LYS A 174 -0.13 6.42 23.80
C LYS A 174 0.50 7.82 23.70
N TYR A 175 -0.31 8.87 23.83
CA TYR A 175 0.07 10.26 23.67
C TYR A 175 0.85 10.53 22.37
N MET A 176 0.34 10.02 21.25
CA MET A 176 1.00 10.11 19.94
C MET A 176 0.00 10.35 18.81
N GLN A 177 0.43 11.08 17.78
CA GLN A 177 -0.31 11.22 16.54
C GLN A 177 -0.09 9.98 15.67
N THR A 178 -1.16 9.26 15.36
CA THR A 178 -1.11 8.02 14.56
C THR A 178 -1.02 8.34 13.07
N TYR A 179 -1.80 9.32 12.60
CA TYR A 179 -1.73 9.82 11.23
C TYR A 179 -2.31 11.23 11.11
N ASN A 180 -1.94 11.90 10.02
CA ASN A 180 -2.52 13.15 9.57
C ASN A 180 -2.59 13.16 8.04
N ILE A 181 -3.81 13.19 7.50
CA ILE A 181 -4.08 13.19 6.07
C ILE A 181 -4.32 14.64 5.65
N THR A 182 -3.45 15.17 4.78
CA THR A 182 -3.62 16.51 4.22
C THR A 182 -4.04 16.42 2.75
N ILE A 183 -5.13 17.09 2.41
CA ILE A 183 -5.69 17.12 1.07
C ILE A 183 -5.75 18.57 0.58
N ASP A 184 -5.09 18.84 -0.54
CA ASP A 184 -5.16 20.14 -1.22
C ASP A 184 -5.93 20.05 -2.55
N SER A 185 -6.82 21.02 -2.75
CA SER A 185 -7.59 21.19 -3.97
C SER A 185 -6.86 22.00 -5.05
N ALA A 186 -5.77 22.69 -4.76
CA ALA A 186 -5.05 23.60 -5.67
C ALA A 186 -4.76 23.02 -7.07
N MET A 187 -4.61 21.70 -7.19
CA MET A 187 -4.35 21.00 -8.46
C MET A 187 -5.59 20.50 -9.23
N SER A 188 -6.82 20.78 -8.76
CA SER A 188 -8.06 20.31 -9.43
C SER A 188 -8.76 21.42 -10.20
N THR A 189 -8.96 21.24 -11.50
CA THR A 189 -9.81 22.10 -12.34
C THR A 189 -11.31 21.86 -12.13
N LYS A 190 -11.68 20.83 -11.35
CA LYS A 190 -13.07 20.47 -11.05
C LYS A 190 -13.50 20.99 -9.66
N ASN A 191 -14.78 21.32 -9.54
CA ASN A 191 -15.42 21.77 -8.30
C ASN A 191 -15.47 20.69 -7.20
N LEU A 192 -15.24 19.42 -7.56
CA LEU A 192 -15.20 18.29 -6.63
C LEU A 192 -13.91 17.48 -6.84
N LYS A 193 -13.21 17.17 -5.74
CA LYS A 193 -12.06 16.25 -5.72
C LYS A 193 -12.33 15.12 -4.72
N MET A 194 -12.21 13.88 -5.18
CA MET A 194 -12.50 12.68 -4.40
C MET A 194 -11.22 11.92 -4.06
N PHE A 195 -11.11 11.46 -2.82
CA PHE A 195 -10.02 10.64 -2.31
C PHE A 195 -10.55 9.44 -1.54
N TRP A 196 -9.78 8.36 -1.51
CA TRP A 196 -10.07 7.17 -0.74
C TRP A 196 -9.08 7.04 0.42
N THR A 197 -9.54 6.50 1.55
CA THR A 197 -8.69 6.18 2.70
C THR A 197 -9.27 5.02 3.50
N ASN A 198 -8.41 4.27 4.17
CA ASN A 198 -8.76 3.24 5.13
C ASN A 198 -8.62 3.69 6.60
N CYS A 199 -8.27 4.95 6.82
CA CYS A 199 -8.10 5.54 8.15
C CYS A 199 -9.45 5.75 8.84
N ARG A 200 -9.76 4.92 9.85
CA ARG A 200 -11.12 4.81 10.42
C ARG A 200 -11.45 5.82 11.52
N ASP A 201 -10.46 6.44 12.14
CA ASP A 201 -10.67 7.26 13.33
C ASP A 201 -10.35 8.74 13.06
N GLY A 202 -11.10 9.65 13.68
CA GLY A 202 -10.83 11.08 13.57
C GLY A 202 -10.95 11.74 14.94
N THR A 203 -9.90 12.46 15.34
CA THR A 203 -9.92 13.27 16.58
C THR A 203 -9.97 14.76 16.33
N PHE A 204 -9.39 15.20 15.21
CA PHE A 204 -9.42 16.61 14.84
C PHE A 204 -9.50 16.78 13.32
N MET A 205 -10.02 17.93 12.91
CA MET A 205 -10.03 18.37 11.52
C MET A 205 -9.62 19.82 11.42
N ASN A 206 -8.71 20.12 10.48
CA ASN A 206 -8.35 21.49 10.15
C ASN A 206 -8.79 21.83 8.74
N PHE A 207 -9.22 23.07 8.56
CA PHE A 207 -9.72 23.59 7.31
C PHE A 207 -9.07 24.92 7.03
N THR A 208 -8.48 25.07 5.85
CA THR A 208 -8.03 26.37 5.37
C THR A 208 -8.51 26.60 3.95
N PHE A 209 -8.96 27.80 3.63
CA PHE A 209 -9.21 28.16 2.24
C PHE A 209 -8.97 29.64 1.98
N GLN A 210 -8.62 29.93 0.74
CA GLN A 210 -8.27 31.26 0.28
C GLN A 210 -9.17 31.66 -0.87
N SER A 211 -9.78 32.84 -0.79
CA SER A 211 -10.66 33.36 -1.82
C SER A 211 -10.39 34.84 -2.11
N ILE A 212 -10.68 35.26 -3.33
CA ILE A 212 -10.44 36.64 -3.78
C ILE A 212 -11.62 37.15 -4.60
N PHE A 213 -11.88 38.44 -4.48
CA PHE A 213 -12.79 39.18 -5.35
C PHE A 213 -12.29 40.62 -5.46
N SER A 214 -12.17 41.11 -6.69
CA SER A 214 -11.59 42.42 -7.00
C SER A 214 -12.62 43.30 -7.70
N PRO A 215 -13.46 44.04 -6.95
CA PRO A 215 -14.44 44.97 -7.52
C PRO A 215 -13.84 46.01 -8.47
N SER A 216 -12.55 46.37 -8.31
CA SER A 216 -11.83 47.30 -9.18
C SER A 216 -11.85 46.91 -10.66
N THR A 217 -11.95 45.61 -10.98
CA THR A 217 -12.01 45.12 -12.37
C THR A 217 -13.37 45.35 -13.04
N LEU A 218 -14.40 45.67 -12.26
CA LEU A 218 -15.78 45.74 -12.73
C LEU A 218 -16.16 47.06 -13.41
N ASN A 219 -15.23 48.03 -13.52
CA ASN A 219 -15.47 49.34 -14.16
C ASN A 219 -16.81 49.98 -13.73
N LEU A 220 -17.01 50.14 -12.41
CA LEU A 220 -18.23 50.70 -11.85
C LEU A 220 -18.33 52.21 -12.11
N PRO A 221 -19.53 52.77 -12.29
CA PRO A 221 -19.71 54.21 -12.45
C PRO A 221 -19.27 54.97 -11.19
N ASP A 222 -18.94 56.26 -11.38
CA ASP A 222 -18.56 57.15 -10.28
C ASP A 222 -19.65 57.22 -9.21
N LYS A 223 -19.22 57.21 -7.94
CA LYS A 223 -20.13 57.26 -6.78
C LYS A 223 -20.94 58.56 -6.81
N PRO A 224 -22.27 58.50 -6.96
CA PRO A 224 -23.08 59.70 -7.04
C PRO A 224 -23.26 60.35 -5.65
N GLY A 225 -23.52 61.67 -5.61
CA GLY A 225 -23.57 62.44 -4.36
C GLY A 225 -24.65 62.01 -3.34
N TYR A 226 -25.69 61.29 -3.77
CA TYR A 226 -26.72 60.74 -2.88
C TYR A 226 -26.32 59.40 -2.22
N VAL A 227 -25.20 58.80 -2.64
CA VAL A 227 -24.56 57.66 -1.98
C VAL A 227 -23.39 58.20 -1.17
N SER A 228 -23.51 58.16 0.16
CA SER A 228 -22.46 58.66 1.06
C SER A 228 -21.25 57.74 1.03
N ASN A 229 -21.47 56.43 1.18
CA ASN A 229 -20.44 55.41 1.18
C ASN A 229 -20.95 54.10 0.54
N PHE A 230 -20.07 53.29 -0.04
CA PHE A 230 -20.37 51.94 -0.48
C PHE A 230 -19.12 51.07 -0.40
N ALA A 231 -19.31 49.76 -0.26
CA ALA A 231 -18.23 48.79 -0.34
C ALA A 231 -18.77 47.48 -0.92
N LEU A 232 -18.01 46.89 -1.84
CA LEU A 232 -18.28 45.58 -2.43
C LEU A 232 -17.12 44.63 -2.10
N GLY A 233 -17.41 43.36 -1.91
CA GLY A 233 -16.40 42.38 -1.52
C GLY A 233 -17.01 41.02 -1.21
N ILE A 234 -16.20 40.13 -0.65
CA ILE A 234 -16.65 38.89 -0.03
C ILE A 234 -17.32 39.24 1.30
N THR A 235 -18.57 38.81 1.46
CA THR A 235 -19.40 39.13 2.62
C THR A 235 -19.83 37.92 3.44
N GLU A 236 -19.73 36.73 2.87
CA GLU A 236 -20.06 35.48 3.56
C GLU A 236 -19.07 34.42 3.08
N ALA A 237 -18.51 33.68 4.03
CA ALA A 237 -17.56 32.60 3.79
C ALA A 237 -17.82 31.52 4.84
N ASP A 238 -18.05 30.30 4.39
CA ASP A 238 -18.44 29.19 5.23
C ASP A 238 -17.70 27.91 4.85
N ILE A 239 -17.50 27.04 5.82
CA ILE A 239 -17.04 25.67 5.62
C ILE A 239 -18.13 24.74 6.14
N SER A 240 -18.71 23.95 5.25
CA SER A 240 -19.71 22.95 5.59
C SER A 240 -19.09 21.56 5.55
N VAL A 241 -19.07 20.89 6.69
CA VAL A 241 -18.63 19.51 6.84
C VAL A 241 -19.87 18.63 6.94
N THR A 242 -19.96 17.61 6.11
CA THR A 242 -21.08 16.67 6.09
C THR A 242 -20.55 15.25 6.03
N LEU A 243 -20.96 14.42 6.99
CA LEU A 243 -20.70 13.00 7.00
C LEU A 243 -21.96 12.26 6.57
N THR A 244 -21.86 11.43 5.55
CA THR A 244 -22.92 10.53 5.10
C THR A 244 -22.48 9.09 5.20
N ASP A 245 -23.42 8.21 5.51
CA ASP A 245 -23.21 6.78 5.45
C ASP A 245 -23.19 6.24 4.00
N PHE A 246 -22.94 4.93 3.86
CA PHE A 246 -22.93 4.24 2.57
C PHE A 246 -24.24 4.37 1.77
N ASN A 247 -25.39 4.55 2.44
CA ASN A 247 -26.69 4.73 1.79
C ASN A 247 -26.98 6.21 1.45
N GLY A 248 -26.05 7.12 1.75
CA GLY A 248 -26.22 8.56 1.59
C GLY A 248 -27.02 9.22 2.71
N ILE A 249 -27.30 8.51 3.81
CA ILE A 249 -27.99 9.08 4.98
C ILE A 249 -26.98 9.93 5.75
N LYS A 250 -27.39 11.15 6.08
CA LYS A 250 -26.56 12.11 6.79
C LYS A 250 -26.39 11.69 8.26
N LYS A 251 -25.16 11.34 8.65
CA LYS A 251 -24.77 11.02 10.02
C LYS A 251 -24.49 12.28 10.84
N ASP A 252 -23.79 13.24 10.24
CA ASP A 252 -23.44 14.50 10.92
C ASP A 252 -23.36 15.69 9.94
N SER A 253 -23.55 16.89 10.47
CA SER A 253 -23.30 18.15 9.76
C SER A 253 -22.82 19.23 10.70
N THR A 254 -21.71 19.85 10.33
CA THR A 254 -21.23 21.05 11.00
C THR A 254 -21.00 22.15 9.98
N LYS A 255 -21.41 23.38 10.31
CA LYS A 255 -21.14 24.57 9.51
C LYS A 255 -20.28 25.53 10.32
N LEU A 256 -19.11 25.88 9.80
CA LEU A 256 -18.15 26.79 10.41
C LEU A 256 -18.19 28.12 9.66
N HIS A 257 -18.56 29.19 10.35
CA HIS A 257 -18.62 30.53 9.79
C HIS A 257 -17.25 31.21 9.88
N CYS A 258 -16.79 31.80 8.78
CA CYS A 258 -15.57 32.57 8.72
C CYS A 258 -15.79 34.06 9.02
N ASP A 259 -14.72 34.79 9.35
CA ASP A 259 -14.80 36.14 9.91
C ASP A 259 -14.94 37.22 8.82
N VAL A 260 -16.05 37.14 8.06
CA VAL A 260 -16.50 38.13 7.09
C VAL A 260 -17.96 38.45 7.33
N ASN A 261 -18.36 39.67 7.01
CA ASN A 261 -19.75 40.08 7.12
C ASN A 261 -20.08 41.13 6.07
N ARG A 262 -21.39 41.35 5.88
CA ARG A 262 -21.91 42.29 4.89
C ARG A 262 -21.60 43.75 5.18
N ASP A 263 -21.25 44.08 6.43
CA ASP A 263 -20.89 45.42 6.88
C ASP A 263 -19.42 45.78 6.67
N ASN A 264 -18.56 44.77 6.55
CA ASN A 264 -17.12 44.89 6.32
C ASN A 264 -16.67 43.90 5.23
N PRO A 265 -17.12 44.12 3.97
CA PRO A 265 -16.75 43.26 2.85
C PRO A 265 -15.24 43.27 2.60
N ARG A 266 -14.66 42.10 2.30
CA ARG A 266 -13.23 41.96 1.95
C ARG A 266 -13.04 42.02 0.44
N SER A 267 -12.20 42.91 -0.04
CA SER A 267 -11.94 43.12 -1.47
C SER A 267 -10.47 43.39 -1.77
N GLU A 268 -10.10 43.20 -3.03
CA GLU A 268 -8.78 43.45 -3.64
C GLU A 268 -7.63 42.55 -3.15
N ASN A 269 -7.69 42.11 -1.89
CA ASN A 269 -6.72 41.22 -1.27
C ASN A 269 -7.27 39.81 -1.11
N LEU A 270 -6.35 38.85 -1.09
CA LEU A 270 -6.65 37.45 -0.81
C LEU A 270 -7.21 37.29 0.61
N TYR A 271 -8.46 36.88 0.72
CA TYR A 271 -9.10 36.52 1.98
C TYR A 271 -8.71 35.10 2.37
N ARG A 272 -8.34 34.90 3.64
CA ARG A 272 -7.99 33.59 4.18
C ARG A 272 -8.91 33.25 5.35
N CYS A 273 -9.49 32.06 5.32
CA CYS A 273 -10.22 31.49 6.45
C CYS A 273 -9.51 30.23 6.92
N ALA A 274 -9.28 30.15 8.23
CA ALA A 274 -8.78 28.96 8.92
C ALA A 274 -9.73 28.63 10.07
N LYS A 275 -10.18 27.38 10.16
CA LYS A 275 -11.03 26.86 11.24
C LYS A 275 -10.60 25.44 11.59
N SER A 276 -10.89 25.01 12.81
CA SER A 276 -10.63 23.66 13.31
C SER A 276 -11.87 23.08 13.99
N ILE A 277 -11.92 21.76 14.10
CA ILE A 277 -12.82 21.02 14.97
C ILE A 277 -11.92 20.11 15.82
N ASP A 278 -11.71 20.48 17.09
CA ASP A 278 -10.70 19.85 17.97
C ASP A 278 -11.29 18.82 18.96
N ASN A 279 -12.62 18.66 18.98
CA ASN A 279 -13.36 17.70 19.81
C ASN A 279 -14.20 16.76 18.95
N PHE A 280 -13.63 16.33 17.82
CA PHE A 280 -14.25 15.33 16.97
C PHE A 280 -13.86 13.96 17.54
N ASN A 281 -14.80 13.03 17.69
CA ASN A 281 -14.46 11.66 18.06
C ASN A 281 -15.42 10.74 17.32
N THR A 282 -15.11 10.53 16.05
CA THR A 282 -15.95 9.74 15.15
C THR A 282 -15.12 8.64 14.56
N ARG A 283 -15.72 7.45 14.56
CA ARG A 283 -15.26 6.30 13.82
C ARG A 283 -16.05 6.22 12.53
N PHE A 284 -15.34 6.15 11.41
CA PHE A 284 -15.88 6.02 10.07
C PHE A 284 -16.05 4.55 9.70
N ASP A 285 -17.20 4.22 9.13
CA ASP A 285 -17.50 2.90 8.61
C ASP A 285 -17.07 2.78 7.13
N SER A 286 -16.86 1.55 6.66
CA SER A 286 -16.63 1.30 5.23
C SER A 286 -17.82 1.80 4.41
N GLY A 287 -17.55 2.63 3.41
CA GLY A 287 -18.56 3.27 2.56
C GLY A 287 -19.00 4.65 3.00
N ASP A 288 -18.61 5.11 4.20
CA ASP A 288 -18.89 6.49 4.63
C ASP A 288 -18.22 7.50 3.69
N THR A 289 -18.81 8.70 3.57
CA THR A 289 -18.25 9.81 2.81
C THR A 289 -18.27 11.08 3.65
N LEU A 290 -17.09 11.69 3.81
CA LEU A 290 -16.92 12.99 4.44
C LEU A 290 -16.74 14.04 3.34
N ALA A 291 -17.75 14.90 3.18
CA ALA A 291 -17.75 16.00 2.23
C ALA A 291 -17.47 17.33 2.96
N VAL A 292 -16.42 18.02 2.53
CA VAL A 292 -16.02 19.34 3.02
C VAL A 292 -16.26 20.35 1.90
N THR A 293 -17.23 21.23 2.09
CA THR A 293 -17.61 22.25 1.10
C THR A 293 -17.24 23.64 1.58
N TYR A 294 -16.34 24.28 0.85
CA TYR A 294 -15.93 25.66 1.03
C TYR A 294 -16.84 26.57 0.22
N LYS A 295 -17.43 27.57 0.85
CA LYS A 295 -18.34 28.54 0.22
C LYS A 295 -17.75 29.94 0.39
N ALA A 296 -17.75 30.71 -0.69
CA ALA A 296 -17.52 32.15 -0.65
C ALA A 296 -18.63 32.87 -1.41
N GLN A 297 -19.11 33.98 -0.87
CA GLN A 297 -20.18 34.77 -1.48
C GLN A 297 -19.84 36.26 -1.46
N THR A 298 -19.97 36.88 -2.62
CA THR A 298 -19.84 38.32 -2.79
C THR A 298 -21.10 39.04 -2.29
N GLY A 299 -20.96 40.35 -2.08
CA GLY A 299 -22.02 41.24 -1.69
C GLY A 299 -21.44 42.60 -1.34
N GLY A 300 -22.06 43.26 -0.38
CA GLY A 300 -21.57 44.50 0.18
C GLY A 300 -22.71 45.38 0.64
N PHE A 301 -22.44 46.68 0.77
CA PHE A 301 -23.45 47.66 1.15
C PHE A 301 -23.28 48.98 0.39
N ARG A 302 -24.37 49.77 0.37
CA ARG A 302 -24.35 51.20 0.07
C ARG A 302 -25.12 51.96 1.15
N ILE A 303 -24.69 53.18 1.44
CA ILE A 303 -25.31 54.08 2.41
C ILE A 303 -25.87 55.28 1.66
N LEU A 304 -27.14 55.61 1.93
CA LEU A 304 -27.82 56.76 1.31
C LEU A 304 -27.69 58.01 2.19
N SER A 305 -27.58 59.17 1.57
CA SER A 305 -27.27 60.44 2.23
C SER A 305 -28.33 61.00 3.19
N ASN A 306 -29.60 60.57 3.08
CA ASN A 306 -30.71 61.15 3.86
C ASN A 306 -30.81 60.61 5.29
N ASN A 307 -30.55 59.31 5.47
CA ASN A 307 -30.81 58.61 6.75
C ASN A 307 -29.64 57.76 7.25
N GLY A 308 -28.55 57.62 6.48
CA GLY A 308 -27.42 56.76 6.87
C GLY A 308 -27.73 55.25 6.89
N VAL A 309 -28.92 54.84 6.43
CA VAL A 309 -29.33 53.42 6.39
C VAL A 309 -28.51 52.66 5.35
N LYS A 310 -27.95 51.52 5.77
CA LYS A 310 -27.25 50.57 4.88
C LYS A 310 -28.26 49.75 4.08
N GLN A 311 -28.06 49.71 2.77
CA GLN A 311 -28.72 48.76 1.88
C GLN A 311 -27.69 47.75 1.40
N TYR A 312 -28.04 46.46 1.42
CA TYR A 312 -27.11 45.39 1.10
C TYR A 312 -27.25 44.91 -0.34
N TYR A 313 -26.11 44.56 -0.93
CA TYR A 313 -26.09 43.90 -2.22
C TYR A 313 -26.29 42.39 -2.07
N THR A 314 -27.14 41.83 -2.93
CA THR A 314 -27.27 40.39 -3.14
C THR A 314 -26.21 39.96 -4.16
N GLY A 315 -25.12 39.36 -3.70
CA GLY A 315 -24.03 38.93 -4.57
C GLY A 315 -24.14 37.49 -5.06
N ARG A 316 -23.03 36.96 -5.54
CA ARG A 316 -22.89 35.63 -6.17
C ARG A 316 -22.02 34.72 -5.32
N GLN A 317 -22.26 33.42 -5.45
CA GLN A 317 -21.64 32.40 -4.62
C GLN A 317 -20.83 31.44 -5.47
N THR A 318 -19.63 31.12 -5.00
CA THR A 318 -18.79 30.02 -5.49
C THR A 318 -18.64 28.99 -4.38
N SER A 319 -18.63 27.71 -4.75
CA SER A 319 -18.36 26.62 -3.83
C SER A 319 -17.37 25.62 -4.41
N ARG A 320 -16.55 25.04 -3.55
CA ARG A 320 -15.61 23.96 -3.88
C ARG A 320 -15.73 22.87 -2.83
N SER A 321 -15.73 21.61 -3.25
CA SER A 321 -15.90 20.47 -2.36
C SER A 321 -14.73 19.49 -2.45
N ILE A 322 -14.32 18.98 -1.29
CA ILE A 322 -13.40 17.84 -1.14
C ILE A 322 -14.21 16.69 -0.55
N GLU A 323 -14.16 15.52 -1.16
CA GLU A 323 -14.76 14.30 -0.65
C GLU A 323 -13.67 13.31 -0.25
N LEU A 324 -13.73 12.86 1.00
CA LEU A 324 -12.94 11.75 1.50
C LEU A 324 -13.88 10.56 1.73
N LYS A 325 -13.68 9.49 0.97
CA LYS A 325 -14.43 8.25 1.07
C LYS A 325 -13.66 7.22 1.85
N PHE A 326 -14.36 6.54 2.75
CA PHE A 326 -13.76 5.54 3.62
C PHE A 326 -13.98 4.16 3.02
N ASP A 327 -12.90 3.45 2.76
CA ASP A 327 -12.94 2.03 2.40
C ASP A 327 -11.92 1.28 3.25
N THR A 328 -12.47 0.39 4.06
CA THR A 328 -11.75 -0.26 5.14
C THR A 328 -11.68 -1.77 4.96
N GLU A 329 -12.29 -2.26 3.88
CA GLU A 329 -12.22 -3.64 3.42
C GLU A 329 -11.11 -3.72 2.37
N GLY A 330 -10.25 -4.74 2.44
CA GLY A 330 -9.20 -4.91 1.45
C GLY A 330 -9.67 -5.64 0.20
N PRO A 331 -8.84 -5.62 -0.87
CA PRO A 331 -9.08 -6.43 -2.06
C PRO A 331 -9.35 -7.90 -1.75
N TYR A 332 -10.21 -8.51 -2.56
CA TYR A 332 -10.51 -9.93 -2.47
C TYR A 332 -10.34 -10.60 -3.84
N HIS A 333 -9.97 -11.87 -3.84
CA HIS A 333 -9.99 -12.65 -5.06
C HIS A 333 -11.39 -13.23 -5.30
N CYS A 334 -11.84 -13.28 -6.56
CA CYS A 334 -13.17 -13.74 -6.95
C CYS A 334 -13.55 -15.13 -6.40
N SER A 335 -12.56 -15.99 -6.10
CA SER A 335 -12.81 -17.37 -5.67
C SER A 335 -13.36 -17.42 -4.24
N GLN A 336 -13.09 -16.40 -3.43
CA GLN A 336 -13.64 -16.29 -2.09
C GLN A 336 -15.15 -16.09 -2.07
N LYS A 337 -15.70 -15.52 -3.15
CA LYS A 337 -17.13 -15.22 -3.29
C LYS A 337 -17.83 -16.08 -4.34
N GLY A 338 -17.13 -17.04 -4.94
CA GLY A 338 -17.68 -17.87 -6.03
C GLY A 338 -17.97 -17.08 -7.31
N GLU A 339 -17.24 -15.98 -7.54
CA GLU A 339 -17.44 -15.07 -8.67
C GLU A 339 -16.45 -15.30 -9.82
N CYS A 340 -15.58 -16.30 -9.71
CA CYS A 340 -14.53 -16.55 -10.69
C CYS A 340 -15.06 -17.20 -11.97
N SER A 341 -14.45 -16.84 -13.09
CA SER A 341 -14.42 -17.71 -14.26
C SER A 341 -13.51 -18.90 -14.02
N ASP A 342 -13.69 -20.00 -14.78
CA ASP A 342 -12.85 -21.20 -14.71
C ASP A 342 -11.34 -20.93 -14.93
N SER A 343 -11.01 -19.77 -15.51
CA SER A 343 -9.63 -19.33 -15.81
C SER A 343 -9.03 -18.38 -14.78
N SER A 344 -9.72 -18.05 -13.69
CA SER A 344 -9.24 -17.10 -12.67
C SER A 344 -8.34 -17.76 -11.64
N THR A 345 -7.19 -17.14 -11.32
CA THR A 345 -6.21 -17.63 -10.36
C THR A 345 -5.62 -16.49 -9.54
N MET A 346 -5.54 -16.70 -8.22
CA MET A 346 -4.99 -15.71 -7.27
C MET A 346 -3.56 -15.32 -7.63
N MET A 347 -2.73 -16.33 -7.86
CA MET A 347 -1.39 -16.26 -8.40
C MET A 347 -0.97 -17.68 -8.76
N LYS A 348 -0.39 -17.86 -9.94
CA LYS A 348 0.08 -19.15 -10.43
C LYS A 348 1.50 -19.03 -10.96
N ILE A 349 2.34 -19.98 -10.57
CA ILE A 349 3.63 -20.23 -11.21
C ILE A 349 3.42 -21.39 -12.18
N LYS A 350 3.76 -21.19 -13.46
CA LYS A 350 3.48 -22.20 -14.51
C LYS A 350 4.21 -23.53 -14.26
N ASN A 351 5.48 -23.45 -13.88
CA ASN A 351 6.32 -24.59 -13.49
C ASN A 351 7.03 -24.22 -12.19
N ASP A 352 6.55 -24.76 -11.07
CA ASP A 352 7.08 -24.55 -9.71
C ASP A 352 8.31 -25.42 -9.40
N VAL A 353 8.69 -26.32 -10.31
CA VAL A 353 9.96 -27.05 -10.32
C VAL A 353 10.50 -27.02 -11.74
N THR A 354 11.62 -26.31 -11.97
CA THR A 354 12.12 -26.06 -13.34
C THR A 354 13.65 -25.93 -13.44
N LYS A 355 14.19 -26.39 -14.56
CA LYS A 355 15.57 -26.11 -15.01
C LYS A 355 15.68 -24.87 -15.91
N VAL A 356 14.53 -24.42 -16.44
CA VAL A 356 14.44 -23.30 -17.37
C VAL A 356 14.40 -22.00 -16.57
N PRO A 357 15.24 -20.99 -16.90
CA PRO A 357 15.31 -19.75 -16.14
C PRO A 357 14.08 -18.86 -16.29
N ASN A 358 13.20 -19.10 -17.27
CA ASN A 358 11.99 -18.30 -17.42
C ASN A 358 10.90 -18.82 -16.47
N ILE A 359 10.74 -18.16 -15.33
CA ILE A 359 9.68 -18.43 -14.35
C ILE A 359 8.49 -17.54 -14.68
N ASP A 360 7.49 -18.13 -15.33
CA ASP A 360 6.25 -17.44 -15.69
C ASP A 360 5.27 -17.40 -14.50
N ILE A 361 4.94 -16.19 -14.07
CA ILE A 361 4.05 -15.87 -12.95
C ILE A 361 2.83 -15.14 -13.53
N SER A 362 1.62 -15.53 -13.13
CA SER A 362 0.39 -14.89 -13.60
C SER A 362 -0.69 -14.81 -12.53
N TRP A 363 -1.52 -13.79 -12.56
CA TRP A 363 -2.66 -13.60 -11.66
C TRP A 363 -3.79 -12.84 -12.36
N ASN A 364 -5.02 -13.04 -11.90
CA ASN A 364 -6.22 -12.33 -12.36
C ASN A 364 -7.35 -12.47 -11.33
N GLY A 365 -8.49 -11.82 -11.56
CA GLY A 365 -9.69 -12.03 -10.74
C GLY A 365 -9.69 -11.34 -9.36
N TRP A 366 -8.73 -10.45 -9.11
CA TRP A 366 -8.73 -9.57 -7.94
C TRP A 366 -9.70 -8.42 -8.11
N LYS A 367 -10.48 -8.13 -7.07
CA LYS A 367 -11.53 -7.11 -7.07
C LYS A 367 -11.55 -6.37 -5.74
N ASP A 368 -12.14 -5.19 -5.76
CA ASP A 368 -12.52 -4.50 -4.54
C ASP A 368 -13.94 -3.90 -4.65
N LYS A 369 -14.64 -3.90 -3.52
CA LYS A 369 -16.06 -3.53 -3.48
C LYS A 369 -16.26 -2.03 -3.68
N LEU A 370 -15.39 -1.18 -3.14
CA LEU A 370 -15.59 0.27 -3.05
C LEU A 370 -14.51 1.04 -3.81
N SER A 371 -13.28 1.06 -3.27
CA SER A 371 -12.19 1.90 -3.77
C SER A 371 -11.52 1.33 -5.03
N LYS A 372 -11.80 0.07 -5.40
CA LYS A 372 -11.22 -0.63 -6.56
C LYS A 372 -9.74 -0.93 -6.38
N VAL A 373 -9.30 -2.04 -6.97
CA VAL A 373 -7.88 -2.38 -7.02
C VAL A 373 -7.14 -1.27 -7.77
N ALA A 374 -6.07 -0.76 -7.16
CA ALA A 374 -5.26 0.32 -7.69
C ALA A 374 -4.00 -0.23 -8.36
N ARG A 375 -3.31 -1.15 -7.69
CA ARG A 375 -2.00 -1.66 -8.14
C ARG A 375 -1.69 -3.04 -7.57
N TYR A 376 -0.71 -3.67 -8.21
CA TYR A 376 -0.05 -4.89 -7.74
C TYR A 376 1.44 -4.62 -7.54
N ALA A 377 2.05 -5.21 -6.53
CA ALA A 377 3.51 -5.25 -6.38
C ALA A 377 3.97 -6.70 -6.18
N LEU A 378 4.75 -7.21 -7.13
CA LEU A 378 5.32 -8.55 -7.09
C LEU A 378 6.75 -8.49 -6.55
N GLN A 379 6.96 -9.10 -5.39
CA GLN A 379 8.26 -9.23 -4.73
C GLN A 379 8.76 -10.68 -4.86
N VAL A 380 10.01 -10.85 -5.28
CA VAL A 380 10.65 -12.17 -5.37
C VAL A 380 11.82 -12.25 -4.40
N PHE A 381 11.87 -13.33 -3.61
CA PHE A 381 12.92 -13.59 -2.61
C PHE A 381 13.61 -14.91 -2.92
N LYS A 382 14.95 -14.95 -2.82
CA LYS A 382 15.69 -16.22 -2.71
C LYS A 382 15.62 -16.68 -1.25
N LEU A 383 15.07 -17.85 -1.00
CA LEU A 383 14.92 -18.38 0.36
C LEU A 383 16.27 -18.78 0.95
N VAL A 384 16.36 -18.64 2.27
CA VAL A 384 17.55 -18.99 3.06
C VAL A 384 17.23 -20.06 4.08
N LYS A 385 18.25 -20.86 4.44
CA LYS A 385 18.15 -21.90 5.46
C LYS A 385 18.09 -21.27 6.86
N ALA A 386 17.09 -21.66 7.63
CA ALA A 386 16.97 -21.34 9.05
C ALA A 386 17.74 -22.35 9.92
N GLY A 387 18.01 -21.99 11.17
CA GLY A 387 18.79 -22.82 12.10
C GLY A 387 18.15 -24.17 12.46
N ASP A 388 16.83 -24.32 12.27
CA ASP A 388 16.10 -25.58 12.47
C ASP A 388 16.03 -26.45 11.20
N GLY A 389 16.71 -26.05 10.11
CA GLY A 389 16.68 -26.76 8.84
C GLY A 389 15.47 -26.46 7.95
N THR A 390 14.58 -25.54 8.32
CA THR A 390 13.52 -25.03 7.42
C THR A 390 14.05 -23.94 6.48
N LEU A 391 13.25 -23.56 5.49
CA LEU A 391 13.50 -22.41 4.62
C LEU A 391 12.65 -21.21 5.05
N LYS A 392 13.18 -20.00 4.88
CA LYS A 392 12.46 -18.75 5.12
C LYS A 392 12.93 -17.63 4.20
N GLU A 393 12.09 -16.61 4.02
CA GLU A 393 12.51 -15.35 3.42
C GLU A 393 13.66 -14.73 4.24
N PRO A 394 14.55 -13.93 3.63
CA PRO A 394 15.77 -13.44 4.26
C PRO A 394 15.53 -12.28 5.25
N TYR A 395 14.63 -12.49 6.22
CA TYR A 395 14.44 -11.61 7.38
C TYR A 395 15.23 -12.12 8.59
N ASN A 396 15.66 -11.20 9.45
CA ASN A 396 16.21 -11.51 10.77
C ASN A 396 15.68 -10.52 11.83
N ASP A 397 15.82 -10.85 13.12
CA ASP A 397 15.27 -10.03 14.21
C ASP A 397 15.91 -8.63 14.31
N LEU A 398 17.06 -8.42 13.66
CA LEU A 398 17.81 -7.15 13.64
C LEU A 398 17.53 -6.31 12.38
N ASN A 399 16.99 -6.93 11.32
CA ASN A 399 16.69 -6.36 10.02
C ASN A 399 15.38 -6.99 9.53
N PRO A 400 14.23 -6.46 9.98
CA PRO A 400 12.92 -7.03 9.70
C PRO A 400 12.56 -6.93 8.22
N ASN A 401 13.24 -6.09 7.43
CA ASN A 401 12.98 -5.91 6.00
C ASN A 401 13.81 -6.91 5.17
N PRO A 402 13.21 -8.01 4.66
CA PRO A 402 13.92 -8.96 3.82
C PRO A 402 14.32 -8.30 2.50
N VAL A 403 15.54 -8.59 2.05
CA VAL A 403 16.04 -8.11 0.76
C VAL A 403 15.43 -8.98 -0.34
N PHE A 404 14.57 -8.39 -1.17
CA PHE A 404 14.07 -9.02 -2.39
C PHE A 404 15.13 -8.99 -3.48
N VAL A 405 15.13 -10.00 -4.35
CA VAL A 405 15.97 -10.03 -5.55
C VAL A 405 15.32 -9.27 -6.72
N ASN A 406 14.01 -9.07 -6.68
CA ASN A 406 13.27 -8.27 -7.64
C ASN A 406 11.98 -7.68 -7.03
N ILE A 407 11.60 -6.48 -7.48
CA ILE A 407 10.30 -5.87 -7.23
C ILE A 407 9.77 -5.26 -8.53
N THR A 408 8.53 -5.58 -8.87
CA THR A 408 7.86 -5.01 -10.06
C THR A 408 6.46 -4.55 -9.67
N GLU A 409 6.08 -3.34 -10.09
CA GLU A 409 4.76 -2.78 -9.84
C GLU A 409 3.92 -2.72 -11.12
N PHE A 410 2.63 -2.97 -10.99
CA PHE A 410 1.65 -2.97 -12.09
C PHE A 410 0.44 -2.16 -11.67
N ASN A 411 0.07 -1.15 -12.46
CA ASN A 411 -1.17 -0.41 -12.22
C ASN A 411 -2.36 -1.19 -12.76
N GLU A 412 -3.46 -1.21 -12.01
CA GLU A 412 -4.69 -1.82 -12.47
C GLU A 412 -5.47 -0.84 -13.36
N THR A 413 -5.69 -1.22 -14.63
CA THR A 413 -6.47 -0.41 -15.58
C THR A 413 -7.91 -0.88 -15.72
N SER A 414 -8.19 -2.14 -15.37
CA SER A 414 -9.52 -2.74 -15.44
C SER A 414 -9.63 -3.80 -14.35
N GLU A 415 -10.62 -3.68 -13.49
CA GLU A 415 -10.78 -4.56 -12.33
C GLU A 415 -10.87 -6.04 -12.73
N GLY A 416 -10.02 -6.87 -12.12
CA GLY A 416 -9.95 -8.30 -12.36
C GLY A 416 -9.19 -8.70 -13.63
N ALA A 417 -8.48 -7.76 -14.25
CA ALA A 417 -7.68 -8.02 -15.44
C ALA A 417 -6.58 -9.06 -15.19
N ALA A 418 -6.15 -9.70 -16.28
CA ALA A 418 -5.06 -10.65 -16.23
C ALA A 418 -3.71 -9.97 -16.37
N HIS A 419 -2.80 -10.35 -15.48
CA HIS A 419 -1.42 -9.89 -15.45
C HIS A 419 -0.47 -11.07 -15.50
N SER A 420 0.70 -10.85 -16.09
CA SER A 420 1.77 -11.82 -16.12
C SER A 420 3.13 -11.15 -16.05
N PHE A 421 4.10 -11.87 -15.49
CA PHE A 421 5.48 -11.46 -15.37
C PHE A 421 6.39 -12.68 -15.47
N THR A 422 7.51 -12.54 -16.18
CA THR A 422 8.54 -13.59 -16.25
C THR A 422 9.75 -13.15 -15.44
N PHE A 423 10.04 -13.88 -14.38
CA PHE A 423 11.24 -13.69 -13.57
C PHE A 423 12.37 -14.60 -14.06
N GLN A 424 13.61 -14.11 -14.07
CA GLN A 424 14.81 -14.86 -14.45
C GLN A 424 15.80 -14.93 -13.27
N PRO A 425 15.86 -16.04 -12.52
CA PRO A 425 16.81 -16.23 -11.44
C PRO A 425 18.24 -16.35 -12.00
N GLN A 426 19.20 -15.77 -11.28
CA GLN A 426 20.62 -15.79 -11.65
C GLN A 426 21.35 -17.05 -11.17
N GLU A 427 20.81 -17.73 -10.15
CA GLU A 427 21.45 -18.86 -9.51
C GLU A 427 20.40 -19.91 -9.12
N PRO A 428 20.77 -21.19 -9.00
CA PRO A 428 19.90 -22.20 -8.41
C PRO A 428 19.43 -21.82 -6.99
N GLY A 429 18.19 -22.15 -6.67
CA GLY A 429 17.58 -21.83 -5.37
C GLY A 429 16.10 -22.16 -5.30
N VAL A 430 15.57 -22.04 -4.08
CA VAL A 430 14.13 -21.95 -3.84
C VAL A 430 13.75 -20.49 -3.74
N TYR A 431 12.75 -20.07 -4.49
CA TYR A 431 12.29 -18.70 -4.52
C TYR A 431 10.86 -18.60 -3.98
N SER A 432 10.59 -17.51 -3.27
CA SER A 432 9.26 -17.12 -2.79
C SER A 432 8.82 -15.88 -3.55
N CYS A 433 7.68 -15.98 -4.21
CA CYS A 433 7.03 -14.90 -4.94
C CYS A 433 5.86 -14.42 -4.09
N ILE A 434 5.87 -13.15 -3.67
CA ILE A 434 4.80 -12.53 -2.88
C ILE A 434 4.17 -11.43 -3.72
N LEU A 435 2.88 -11.56 -3.99
CA LEU A 435 2.08 -10.55 -4.67
C LEU A 435 1.32 -9.74 -3.62
N GLU A 436 1.59 -8.44 -3.56
CA GLU A 436 0.76 -7.46 -2.87
C GLU A 436 -0.32 -6.95 -3.84
N VAL A 437 -1.57 -6.99 -3.40
CA VAL A 437 -2.73 -6.44 -4.10
C VAL A 437 -3.24 -5.26 -3.27
N ASN A 438 -3.21 -4.06 -3.83
CA ASN A 438 -3.48 -2.82 -3.13
C ASN A 438 -4.64 -2.06 -3.80
N ASP A 439 -5.59 -1.55 -3.01
CA ASP A 439 -6.69 -0.72 -3.49
C ASP A 439 -6.38 0.79 -3.44
N ASN A 440 -7.31 1.63 -3.90
CA ASN A 440 -7.13 3.08 -3.87
C ASN A 440 -7.24 3.68 -2.46
N ALA A 441 -7.78 2.94 -1.48
CA ALA A 441 -7.83 3.33 -0.08
C ALA A 441 -6.59 2.91 0.72
N ASN A 442 -5.63 2.26 0.06
CA ASN A 442 -4.39 1.74 0.62
C ASN A 442 -4.56 0.55 1.57
N ASN A 443 -5.60 -0.28 1.37
CA ASN A 443 -5.66 -1.62 1.94
C ASN A 443 -4.86 -2.58 1.05
N SER A 444 -4.08 -3.45 1.69
CA SER A 444 -3.25 -4.44 0.98
C SER A 444 -3.57 -5.86 1.44
N VAL A 445 -3.58 -6.79 0.48
CA VAL A 445 -3.68 -8.24 0.69
C VAL A 445 -2.52 -8.92 0.00
N TYR A 446 -2.05 -10.03 0.57
CA TYR A 446 -0.84 -10.72 0.13
C TYR A 446 -1.10 -12.18 -0.23
N VAL A 447 -0.48 -12.63 -1.32
CA VAL A 447 -0.51 -14.02 -1.81
C VAL A 447 0.92 -14.49 -2.00
N ARG A 448 1.21 -15.76 -1.71
CA ARG A 448 2.56 -16.32 -1.84
C ARG A 448 2.57 -17.60 -2.67
N ARG A 449 3.59 -17.77 -3.51
CA ARG A 449 3.88 -19.01 -4.26
C ARG A 449 5.38 -19.32 -4.27
N PHE A 450 5.74 -20.58 -4.39
CA PHE A 450 7.14 -21.04 -4.37
C PHE A 450 7.58 -21.70 -5.67
N VAL A 451 8.88 -21.63 -5.93
CA VAL A 451 9.49 -22.30 -7.09
C VAL A 451 10.89 -22.80 -6.77
N ILE A 452 11.18 -24.03 -7.18
CA ILE A 452 12.55 -24.57 -7.24
C ILE A 452 13.08 -24.28 -8.64
N TYR A 453 14.14 -23.49 -8.71
CA TYR A 453 14.93 -23.33 -9.92
C TYR A 453 16.30 -23.95 -9.72
N ASP A 454 16.69 -24.84 -10.61
CA ASP A 454 18.04 -25.40 -10.62
C ASP A 454 18.39 -25.93 -12.01
N SER A 455 19.36 -25.27 -12.61
CA SER A 455 19.81 -25.50 -13.98
C SER A 455 21.09 -26.33 -14.07
N SER A 456 21.71 -26.68 -12.93
CA SER A 456 23.09 -27.16 -12.92
C SER A 456 23.35 -28.38 -12.04
N SER A 457 22.45 -28.74 -11.12
CA SER A 457 22.71 -29.90 -10.25
C SER A 457 22.71 -31.22 -11.01
N THR A 458 23.35 -32.21 -10.39
CA THR A 458 23.33 -33.59 -10.81
C THR A 458 23.20 -34.50 -9.61
N VAL A 459 22.60 -35.69 -9.81
CA VAL A 459 22.64 -36.75 -8.80
C VAL A 459 24.01 -37.42 -8.84
N THR A 460 24.61 -37.57 -7.67
CA THR A 460 25.91 -38.21 -7.45
C THR A 460 25.78 -39.32 -6.41
N SER A 461 26.91 -39.97 -6.10
CA SER A 461 26.99 -41.06 -5.13
C SER A 461 28.13 -40.80 -4.16
N ASP A 462 27.92 -41.19 -2.91
CA ASP A 462 28.86 -41.07 -1.81
C ASP A 462 29.59 -42.40 -1.61
N SER A 463 30.88 -42.45 -1.96
CA SER A 463 31.69 -43.67 -1.87
C SER A 463 31.97 -44.11 -0.44
N SER A 464 31.75 -43.26 0.56
CA SER A 464 31.88 -43.63 1.97
C SER A 464 30.67 -44.41 2.50
N LEU A 465 29.56 -44.38 1.77
CA LEU A 465 28.31 -45.03 2.14
C LEU A 465 28.02 -46.19 1.18
N PRO A 466 27.74 -47.39 1.69
CA PRO A 466 27.74 -48.58 0.86
C PRO A 466 26.42 -48.75 0.07
N LEU A 467 26.56 -49.11 -1.21
CA LEU A 467 25.55 -49.84 -1.98
C LEU A 467 25.93 -51.32 -1.92
N TYR A 468 25.15 -52.15 -1.23
CA TYR A 468 25.53 -53.54 -0.94
C TYR A 468 24.34 -54.51 -0.82
N ALA A 469 24.62 -55.81 -0.96
CA ALA A 469 23.64 -56.87 -0.76
C ALA A 469 23.56 -57.23 0.73
N THR A 470 22.53 -56.78 1.44
CA THR A 470 22.39 -57.03 2.88
C THR A 470 22.18 -58.50 3.24
N SER A 471 21.77 -59.34 2.29
CA SER A 471 21.70 -60.79 2.49
C SER A 471 23.01 -61.54 2.20
N GLY A 472 24.02 -60.85 1.65
CA GLY A 472 25.34 -61.41 1.35
C GLY A 472 26.12 -61.79 2.61
N ASN A 473 27.17 -62.59 2.43
CA ASN A 473 28.05 -63.02 3.50
C ASN A 473 28.95 -61.87 3.96
N ALA A 474 28.92 -61.54 5.25
CA ALA A 474 29.73 -60.47 5.81
C ALA A 474 31.24 -60.74 5.72
N THR A 475 31.68 -62.01 5.73
CA THR A 475 33.10 -62.39 5.63
C THR A 475 33.69 -62.10 4.24
N SER A 476 32.84 -61.93 3.23
CA SER A 476 33.23 -61.60 1.85
C SER A 476 32.84 -60.18 1.47
N ASP A 477 32.70 -59.28 2.46
CA ASP A 477 32.29 -57.90 2.28
C ASP A 477 30.96 -57.75 1.52
N PHE A 478 30.05 -58.72 1.73
CA PHE A 478 28.73 -58.81 1.09
C PHE A 478 28.73 -59.01 -0.43
N GLU A 479 29.88 -59.33 -1.04
CA GLU A 479 29.98 -59.60 -2.49
C GLU A 479 29.46 -60.99 -2.88
N TRP A 480 29.37 -61.91 -1.91
CA TRP A 480 29.00 -63.30 -2.15
C TRP A 480 27.83 -63.77 -1.29
N GLN A 481 26.96 -64.56 -1.90
CA GLN A 481 25.89 -65.29 -1.24
C GLN A 481 26.27 -66.77 -1.13
N ILE A 482 26.19 -67.33 0.09
CA ILE A 482 26.70 -68.68 0.42
C ILE A 482 25.61 -69.73 0.66
N ASN A 483 24.34 -69.32 0.62
CA ASN A 483 23.16 -70.15 0.81
C ASN A 483 22.10 -69.74 -0.22
N ASN A 484 21.10 -70.57 -0.47
CA ASN A 484 20.01 -70.26 -1.39
C ASN A 484 18.82 -69.64 -0.63
N PRO A 485 18.80 -68.31 -0.34
CA PRO A 485 17.65 -67.72 0.32
C PRO A 485 16.48 -67.63 -0.67
N GLN A 486 15.25 -67.73 -0.14
CA GLN A 486 14.04 -67.42 -0.91
C GLN A 486 13.97 -65.93 -1.31
N ARG A 487 14.70 -65.08 -0.59
CA ARG A 487 14.71 -63.63 -0.73
C ARG A 487 16.11 -63.07 -0.61
N VAL A 488 16.53 -62.30 -1.61
CA VAL A 488 17.78 -61.53 -1.58
C VAL A 488 17.46 -60.08 -1.29
N SER A 489 18.29 -59.42 -0.49
CA SER A 489 18.04 -58.06 -0.01
C SER A 489 19.20 -57.13 -0.33
N PHE A 490 18.89 -55.87 -0.66
CA PHE A 490 19.87 -54.83 -0.96
C PHE A 490 19.53 -53.54 -0.25
N SER A 491 20.57 -52.77 0.07
CA SER A 491 20.46 -51.44 0.67
C SER A 491 21.40 -50.46 -0.03
N TRP A 492 20.93 -49.23 -0.17
CA TRP A 492 21.68 -48.07 -0.64
C TRP A 492 21.33 -46.83 0.19
N GLU A 493 21.02 -47.03 1.47
CA GLU A 493 20.69 -45.96 2.41
C GLU A 493 21.78 -44.88 2.37
N ASN A 494 21.36 -43.64 2.09
CA ASN A 494 22.21 -42.46 1.99
C ASN A 494 23.31 -42.49 0.89
N HIS A 495 23.38 -43.52 0.06
CA HIS A 495 24.41 -43.66 -0.97
C HIS A 495 24.27 -42.62 -2.10
N PHE A 496 23.05 -42.35 -2.57
CA PHE A 496 22.78 -41.34 -3.59
C PHE A 496 22.46 -39.99 -2.96
N LEU A 497 22.92 -38.91 -3.59
CA LEU A 497 22.64 -37.54 -3.16
C LEU A 497 22.57 -36.56 -4.33
N ASN A 498 21.82 -35.48 -4.15
CA ASN A 498 22.03 -34.23 -4.87
C ASN A 498 22.59 -33.21 -3.87
N GLU A 499 23.90 -32.93 -3.99
CA GLU A 499 24.65 -32.10 -3.05
C GLU A 499 24.07 -30.68 -2.90
N LEU A 500 23.60 -30.09 -3.98
CA LEU A 500 23.01 -28.75 -3.97
C LEU A 500 21.67 -28.74 -3.20
N HIS A 501 20.83 -29.75 -3.42
CA HIS A 501 19.53 -29.84 -2.75
C HIS A 501 19.68 -30.18 -1.26
N GLU A 502 20.65 -31.02 -0.92
CA GLU A 502 20.99 -31.38 0.46
C GLU A 502 21.58 -30.19 1.22
N SER A 503 22.59 -29.52 0.67
CA SER A 503 23.24 -28.38 1.33
C SER A 503 22.31 -27.17 1.46
N GLY A 504 21.53 -26.89 0.41
CA GLY A 504 20.59 -25.77 0.32
C GLY A 504 19.21 -26.03 0.96
N ASN A 505 18.93 -27.25 1.42
CA ASN A 505 17.62 -27.65 1.96
C ASN A 505 16.44 -27.38 0.99
N PHE A 506 16.62 -27.54 -0.31
CA PHE A 506 15.62 -27.13 -1.32
C PHE A 506 14.25 -27.80 -1.16
N LEU A 507 14.24 -28.99 -0.56
CA LEU A 507 13.06 -29.82 -0.35
C LEU A 507 12.50 -29.72 1.09
N ALA A 508 13.08 -28.87 1.94
CA ALA A 508 12.63 -28.68 3.31
C ALA A 508 11.29 -27.92 3.39
N ARG A 509 10.68 -27.95 4.58
CA ARG A 509 9.50 -27.14 4.91
C ARG A 509 9.86 -25.66 4.84
N ILE A 510 8.98 -24.85 4.28
CA ILE A 510 9.09 -23.39 4.28
C ILE A 510 8.27 -22.84 5.44
N ARG A 511 8.82 -21.89 6.19
CA ARG A 511 8.13 -21.26 7.31
C ARG A 511 6.98 -20.37 6.83
N ASN A 512 6.00 -20.19 7.72
CA ASN A 512 5.05 -19.10 7.56
C ASN A 512 5.82 -17.77 7.65
N VAL A 513 5.43 -16.80 6.84
CA VAL A 513 5.93 -15.43 7.03
C VAL A 513 5.42 -14.98 8.41
N PRO A 514 6.30 -14.60 9.35
CA PRO A 514 5.86 -14.19 10.66
C PRO A 514 5.03 -12.91 10.54
N ALA A 515 4.03 -12.77 11.40
CA ALA A 515 3.32 -11.51 11.62
C ALA A 515 4.26 -10.54 12.38
N SER A 516 5.33 -10.10 11.74
CA SER A 516 6.32 -9.24 12.36
C SER A 516 6.99 -8.37 11.32
N PHE A 517 6.21 -7.43 10.79
CA PHE A 517 6.67 -6.12 10.40
C PHE A 517 5.91 -5.14 11.28
N TYR A 518 6.38 -4.91 12.51
CA TYR A 518 5.85 -3.83 13.32
C TYR A 518 6.31 -2.52 12.64
N ASP A 519 5.47 -1.97 11.78
CA ASP A 519 5.37 -0.52 11.64
C ASP A 519 4.62 -0.07 12.89
N GLU A 520 5.15 0.91 13.66
CA GLU A 520 4.68 1.32 15.01
C GLU A 520 3.16 1.62 15.10
N PHE A 521 2.48 1.64 13.96
CA PHE A 521 1.10 2.02 13.74
C PHE A 521 0.19 0.91 13.19
N ARG A 522 0.71 -0.27 12.78
CA ARG A 522 -0.09 -1.36 12.17
C ARG A 522 0.30 -2.74 12.70
N ASP A 523 -0.63 -3.39 13.41
CA ASP A 523 -0.49 -4.79 13.81
C ASP A 523 -0.73 -5.70 12.58
N GLY A 524 0.14 -6.69 12.33
CA GLY A 524 -0.03 -7.66 11.23
C GLY A 524 0.33 -7.20 9.80
N PHE A 525 1.19 -6.18 9.62
CA PHE A 525 1.68 -5.76 8.29
C PHE A 525 2.32 -6.95 7.54
N LYS A 526 1.91 -7.16 6.28
CA LYS A 526 2.30 -8.30 5.41
C LYS A 526 1.96 -9.69 5.96
N SER A 527 0.88 -9.84 6.73
CA SER A 527 0.35 -11.17 7.01
C SER A 527 -0.24 -11.80 5.74
N ILE A 528 0.09 -13.06 5.48
CA ILE A 528 -0.48 -13.86 4.39
C ILE A 528 -1.47 -14.84 5.04
N PRO A 529 -2.79 -14.69 4.78
CA PRO A 529 -3.78 -15.67 5.21
C PRO A 529 -3.43 -17.07 4.70
N ASP A 530 -3.68 -18.13 5.50
CA ASP A 530 -3.35 -19.51 5.11
C ASP A 530 -3.96 -19.92 3.75
N GLN A 531 -5.17 -19.44 3.46
CA GLN A 531 -5.86 -19.67 2.18
C GLN A 531 -5.22 -18.97 0.96
N TYR A 532 -4.29 -18.04 1.19
CA TYR A 532 -3.53 -17.31 0.17
C TYR A 532 -2.05 -17.71 0.14
N ASP A 533 -1.64 -18.56 1.07
CA ASP A 533 -0.32 -19.18 1.06
C ASP A 533 -0.28 -20.34 0.06
N ASP A 534 0.91 -20.86 -0.19
CA ASP A 534 1.09 -21.92 -1.18
C ASP A 534 0.89 -23.32 -0.58
N THR A 535 -0.22 -23.95 -0.94
CA THR A 535 -0.59 -25.31 -0.53
C THR A 535 -0.79 -26.25 -1.71
N GLU A 536 -0.42 -25.85 -2.92
CA GLU A 536 -0.67 -26.58 -4.16
C GLU A 536 0.61 -26.78 -4.98
N GLY A 537 0.54 -27.56 -6.06
CA GLY A 537 1.69 -27.82 -6.93
C GLY A 537 2.65 -28.91 -6.45
N LYS A 538 3.79 -29.03 -7.15
CA LYS A 538 4.91 -29.92 -6.80
C LYS A 538 5.78 -29.32 -5.69
N ARG A 539 5.86 -27.99 -5.60
CA ARG A 539 6.57 -27.25 -4.56
C ARG A 539 5.59 -26.33 -3.85
N SER A 540 5.11 -26.77 -2.68
CA SER A 540 4.30 -25.96 -1.77
C SER A 540 5.11 -25.54 -0.54
N ARG A 541 4.45 -24.95 0.46
CA ARG A 541 5.04 -24.68 1.78
C ARG A 541 5.55 -25.94 2.49
N ASP A 542 4.92 -27.09 2.26
CA ASP A 542 5.26 -28.32 2.96
C ASP A 542 6.59 -28.91 2.50
N ALA A 543 7.20 -29.75 3.35
CA ALA A 543 8.41 -30.46 2.98
C ALA A 543 8.10 -31.53 1.93
N ILE A 544 8.98 -31.69 0.94
CA ILE A 544 8.93 -32.78 -0.02
C ILE A 544 9.73 -33.95 0.56
N PRO A 545 9.11 -35.12 0.82
CA PRO A 545 9.82 -36.29 1.34
C PRO A 545 11.00 -36.65 0.44
N ASN A 546 12.19 -36.69 1.01
CA ASN A 546 13.42 -37.00 0.30
C ASN A 546 14.48 -37.57 1.25
N LYS A 547 15.51 -38.17 0.67
CA LYS A 547 16.76 -38.55 1.34
C LYS A 547 17.91 -37.92 0.57
N ARG A 548 18.61 -36.97 1.21
CA ARG A 548 19.77 -36.26 0.61
C ARG A 548 19.47 -35.65 -0.77
N GLY A 549 18.26 -35.12 -0.98
CA GLY A 549 17.82 -34.57 -2.27
C GLY A 549 17.21 -35.58 -3.25
N ILE A 550 17.18 -36.88 -2.92
CA ILE A 550 16.60 -37.93 -3.75
C ILE A 550 15.16 -38.22 -3.33
N ILE A 551 14.23 -38.22 -4.29
CA ILE A 551 12.80 -38.40 -4.04
C ILE A 551 12.29 -39.80 -4.40
N LYS A 552 12.96 -40.48 -5.33
CA LYS A 552 12.55 -41.82 -5.79
C LYS A 552 13.68 -42.61 -6.44
N TYR A 553 13.44 -43.90 -6.60
CA TYR A 553 14.34 -44.89 -7.20
C TYR A 553 13.58 -45.80 -8.16
N ASP A 554 14.22 -46.12 -9.29
CA ASP A 554 13.84 -47.26 -10.11
C ASP A 554 14.88 -48.37 -9.93
N ILE A 555 14.41 -49.62 -9.81
CA ILE A 555 15.25 -50.80 -9.61
C ILE A 555 15.06 -51.80 -10.74
N ALA A 556 16.19 -52.26 -11.26
CA ALA A 556 16.27 -53.38 -12.19
C ALA A 556 17.12 -54.52 -11.60
N TYR A 557 16.82 -55.77 -11.94
CA TYR A 557 17.70 -56.90 -11.65
C TYR A 557 17.73 -57.94 -12.77
N ALA A 558 18.82 -58.69 -12.84
CA ALA A 558 19.00 -59.80 -13.77
C ALA A 558 19.90 -60.91 -13.18
N LEU A 559 19.59 -62.15 -13.52
CA LEU A 559 20.39 -63.32 -13.20
C LEU A 559 21.29 -63.69 -14.39
N GLY A 560 22.56 -63.97 -14.13
CA GLY A 560 23.52 -64.43 -15.13
C GLY A 560 24.91 -63.85 -14.94
N ARG A 561 25.89 -64.41 -15.66
CA ARG A 561 27.27 -63.91 -15.65
C ARG A 561 27.37 -62.59 -16.44
N LYS A 562 27.99 -61.57 -15.83
CA LYS A 562 28.40 -60.30 -16.47
C LYS A 562 27.27 -59.53 -17.20
N GLN A 563 26.19 -59.19 -16.51
CA GLN A 563 25.18 -58.29 -17.06
C GLN A 563 25.66 -56.83 -16.97
N LEU A 564 25.81 -56.16 -18.12
CA LEU A 564 26.34 -54.79 -18.16
C LEU A 564 25.26 -53.72 -18.02
N THR A 565 24.09 -53.93 -18.61
CA THR A 565 22.98 -52.97 -18.66
C THR A 565 21.65 -53.63 -18.31
N PRO A 566 20.73 -52.93 -17.62
CA PRO A 566 19.41 -53.46 -17.36
C PRO A 566 18.61 -53.54 -18.66
N LYS A 567 17.82 -54.61 -18.84
CA LYS A 567 16.88 -54.69 -19.97
C LYS A 567 15.65 -53.80 -19.74
N THR A 568 15.11 -53.85 -18.53
CA THR A 568 13.95 -53.07 -18.06
C THR A 568 14.04 -52.86 -16.55
N PHE A 569 13.51 -51.74 -16.06
CA PHE A 569 13.33 -51.51 -14.62
C PHE A 569 12.01 -52.16 -14.18
N GLN A 570 12.07 -53.10 -13.24
CA GLN A 570 10.90 -53.85 -12.80
C GLN A 570 10.17 -53.18 -11.62
N TYR A 571 10.87 -52.37 -10.84
CA TYR A 571 10.28 -51.62 -9.72
C TYR A 571 10.50 -50.14 -9.97
N THR A 572 9.44 -49.38 -10.22
CA THR A 572 9.53 -47.94 -10.49
C THR A 572 8.97 -47.11 -9.34
N ASP A 573 9.38 -45.84 -9.27
CA ASP A 573 8.88 -44.83 -8.33
C ASP A 573 8.91 -45.27 -6.85
N ARG A 574 9.96 -46.00 -6.45
CA ARG A 574 10.16 -46.46 -5.08
C ARG A 574 10.76 -45.34 -4.23
N THR A 575 10.27 -45.14 -3.01
CA THR A 575 10.81 -44.11 -2.09
C THR A 575 11.83 -44.66 -1.08
N ASN A 576 11.78 -45.98 -0.82
CA ASN A 576 12.66 -46.63 0.14
C ASN A 576 14.04 -46.92 -0.49
N ALA A 577 15.11 -46.69 0.29
CA ALA A 577 16.48 -46.96 -0.13
C ALA A 577 16.92 -48.43 0.09
N PHE A 578 15.97 -49.36 0.02
CA PHE A 578 16.19 -50.78 0.15
C PHE A 578 15.16 -51.58 -0.67
N ILE A 579 15.52 -52.81 -1.02
CA ILE A 579 14.61 -53.73 -1.70
C ILE A 579 14.83 -55.18 -1.26
N HIS A 580 13.75 -55.93 -1.31
CA HIS A 580 13.71 -57.38 -1.18
C HIS A 580 13.24 -57.99 -2.50
N ILE A 581 14.04 -58.86 -3.09
CA ILE A 581 13.74 -59.56 -4.33
C ILE A 581 13.46 -61.02 -3.99
N ASN A 582 12.25 -61.47 -4.33
CA ASN A 582 11.89 -62.88 -4.21
C ASN A 582 12.40 -63.61 -5.46
N LEU A 583 13.18 -64.67 -5.24
CA LEU A 583 13.74 -65.45 -6.34
C LEU A 583 12.78 -66.57 -6.73
N SER A 584 12.45 -66.65 -8.02
CA SER A 584 11.62 -67.74 -8.57
C SER A 584 12.43 -68.99 -8.92
N GLN A 585 13.76 -68.90 -8.93
CA GLN A 585 14.70 -69.97 -9.26
C GLN A 585 15.85 -69.97 -8.24
N GLN A 586 16.39 -71.14 -7.92
CA GLN A 586 17.57 -71.26 -7.07
C GLN A 586 18.81 -70.70 -7.79
N LEU A 587 19.68 -70.03 -7.04
CA LEU A 587 20.98 -69.61 -7.55
C LEU A 587 21.85 -70.86 -7.71
N GLN A 588 22.60 -70.92 -8.82
CA GLN A 588 23.55 -72.01 -9.10
C GLN A 588 24.96 -71.49 -8.88
N ASP A 589 25.82 -72.29 -8.25
CA ASP A 589 27.18 -71.87 -7.93
C ASP A 589 27.91 -71.38 -9.19
N GLY A 590 28.64 -70.27 -9.05
CA GLY A 590 29.30 -69.60 -10.17
C GLY A 590 28.37 -68.72 -11.02
N ASN A 591 27.12 -68.51 -10.63
CA ASN A 591 26.27 -67.45 -11.19
C ASN A 591 26.38 -66.15 -10.40
N SER A 592 25.73 -65.11 -10.92
CA SER A 592 25.65 -63.82 -10.25
C SER A 592 24.30 -63.18 -10.49
N MET A 593 23.90 -62.33 -9.56
CA MET A 593 22.76 -61.44 -9.71
C MET A 593 23.27 -60.01 -9.80
N THR A 594 22.87 -59.30 -10.84
CA THR A 594 23.17 -57.87 -10.97
C THR A 594 21.92 -57.06 -10.65
N LEU A 595 22.06 -56.05 -9.81
CA LEU A 595 21.03 -55.06 -9.49
C LEU A 595 21.49 -53.70 -10.03
N TRP A 596 20.57 -52.95 -10.63
CA TRP A 596 20.76 -51.54 -10.95
C TRP A 596 19.78 -50.70 -10.15
N VAL A 597 20.28 -49.64 -9.55
CA VAL A 597 19.48 -48.64 -8.85
C VAL A 597 19.65 -47.32 -9.58
N LYS A 598 18.54 -46.74 -10.04
CA LYS A 598 18.49 -45.43 -10.68
C LYS A 598 17.79 -44.45 -9.74
N ALA A 599 18.54 -43.52 -9.17
CA ALA A 599 18.04 -42.49 -8.26
C ALA A 599 17.58 -41.25 -9.04
N TYR A 600 16.55 -40.57 -8.53
CA TYR A 600 15.97 -39.36 -9.12
C TYR A 600 15.86 -38.23 -8.09
N ASP A 601 16.28 -37.03 -8.46
CA ASP A 601 15.89 -35.81 -7.74
C ASP A 601 14.55 -35.25 -8.24
N ILE A 602 14.09 -34.16 -7.62
CA ILE A 602 12.80 -33.52 -7.96
C ILE A 602 12.73 -32.95 -9.40
N LEU A 603 13.89 -32.73 -10.02
CA LEU A 603 14.05 -32.18 -11.38
C LEU A 603 14.33 -33.28 -12.43
N GLU A 604 14.16 -34.55 -12.05
CA GLU A 604 14.40 -35.71 -12.87
C GLU A 604 15.87 -35.83 -13.34
N ASN A 605 16.84 -35.24 -12.61
CA ASN A 605 18.23 -35.63 -12.76
C ASN A 605 18.40 -37.05 -12.20
N THR A 606 19.26 -37.84 -12.84
CA THR A 606 19.39 -39.25 -12.48
C THR A 606 20.82 -39.74 -12.43
N LYS A 607 21.05 -40.72 -11.56
CA LYS A 607 22.28 -41.51 -11.49
C LYS A 607 21.90 -42.97 -11.40
N THR A 608 22.51 -43.80 -12.24
CA THR A 608 22.37 -45.25 -12.19
C THR A 608 23.67 -45.87 -11.73
N GLU A 609 23.60 -46.71 -10.70
CA GLU A 609 24.71 -47.57 -10.29
C GLU A 609 24.30 -49.02 -10.25
N ARG A 610 25.29 -49.90 -10.35
CA ARG A 610 25.08 -51.34 -10.35
C ARG A 610 25.86 -52.01 -9.22
N ILE A 611 25.27 -53.06 -8.68
CA ILE A 611 25.91 -53.98 -7.77
C ILE A 611 25.76 -55.41 -8.28
N ILE A 612 26.79 -56.22 -8.07
CA ILE A 612 26.82 -57.63 -8.44
C ILE A 612 26.96 -58.45 -7.16
N LEU A 613 26.02 -59.38 -6.96
CA LEU A 613 26.08 -60.39 -5.92
C LEU A 613 26.45 -61.73 -6.57
N HIS A 614 27.61 -62.27 -6.24
CA HIS A 614 28.06 -63.57 -6.72
C HIS A 614 27.48 -64.69 -5.84
N TYR A 615 27.37 -65.90 -6.38
CA TYR A 615 26.83 -67.04 -5.65
C TYR A 615 27.78 -68.22 -5.66
N ASP A 616 28.11 -68.73 -4.47
CA ASP A 616 28.87 -69.96 -4.27
C ASP A 616 28.64 -70.50 -2.85
N SER A 617 28.07 -71.69 -2.78
CA SER A 617 27.77 -72.43 -1.54
C SER A 617 28.80 -73.52 -1.22
N THR A 618 29.80 -73.72 -2.08
CA THR A 618 30.81 -74.78 -1.91
C THR A 618 31.98 -74.32 -1.04
N LYS A 619 32.56 -75.26 -0.30
CA LYS A 619 33.79 -75.03 0.46
C LYS A 619 35.00 -75.34 -0.43
N PRO A 620 36.13 -74.65 -0.25
CA PRO A 620 37.35 -74.97 -0.98
C PRO A 620 37.82 -76.40 -0.68
N LYS A 621 38.39 -77.04 -1.68
CA LYS A 621 39.02 -78.38 -1.58
C LYS A 621 40.53 -78.22 -1.53
N VAL A 622 41.20 -79.14 -0.83
CA VAL A 622 42.66 -79.22 -0.75
C VAL A 622 43.06 -80.68 -0.92
N SER A 623 43.90 -80.98 -1.90
CA SER A 623 44.35 -82.34 -2.20
C SER A 623 45.39 -82.83 -1.20
N SER A 624 46.46 -82.06 -1.00
CA SER A 624 47.53 -82.39 -0.05
C SER A 624 48.30 -81.14 0.40
N MET A 625 49.09 -81.28 1.46
CA MET A 625 49.94 -80.22 2.01
C MET A 625 51.29 -80.80 2.39
N GLU A 626 52.35 -80.08 2.08
CA GLU A 626 53.72 -80.47 2.39
C GLU A 626 54.45 -79.34 3.11
N LEU A 627 55.09 -79.65 4.25
CA LEU A 627 55.96 -78.72 4.95
C LEU A 627 57.33 -78.69 4.26
N GLN A 628 57.78 -77.50 3.87
CA GLN A 628 59.12 -77.24 3.41
C GLN A 628 59.84 -76.40 4.47
N THR A 629 60.85 -76.96 5.12
CA THR A 629 61.61 -76.27 6.17
C THR A 629 62.75 -75.47 5.55
N ASN A 630 63.07 -74.30 6.15
CA ASN A 630 64.23 -73.48 5.80
C ASN A 630 64.30 -73.08 4.31
N VAL A 631 63.16 -72.71 3.73
CA VAL A 631 63.07 -72.17 2.37
C VAL A 631 63.62 -70.75 2.39
N GLY A 632 64.90 -70.58 2.06
CA GLY A 632 65.57 -69.28 2.07
C GLY A 632 65.01 -68.32 1.02
N LEU A 633 64.20 -67.36 1.45
CA LEU A 633 63.77 -66.24 0.61
C LEU A 633 63.87 -64.93 1.42
N GLY A 634 64.92 -64.15 1.14
CA GLY A 634 65.11 -62.80 1.71
C GLY A 634 65.82 -62.78 3.08
N PRO A 635 65.91 -61.59 3.74
CA PRO A 635 66.82 -61.34 4.86
C PRO A 635 66.46 -62.03 6.19
N MET A 636 65.47 -62.94 6.21
CA MET A 636 65.11 -63.73 7.38
C MET A 636 65.66 -65.15 7.23
N ASN A 637 66.73 -65.48 7.97
CA ASN A 637 67.45 -66.76 7.85
C ASN A 637 66.68 -68.02 8.33
N PHE A 638 65.39 -67.91 8.69
CA PHE A 638 64.60 -69.04 9.22
C PHE A 638 63.12 -69.02 8.76
N THR A 639 62.87 -68.92 7.46
CA THR A 639 61.51 -69.05 6.89
C THR A 639 61.21 -70.48 6.46
N SER A 640 60.06 -71.01 6.88
CA SER A 640 59.49 -72.27 6.35
C SER A 640 58.28 -71.96 5.47
N SER A 641 57.86 -72.90 4.64
CA SER A 641 56.70 -72.74 3.76
C SER A 641 55.83 -73.98 3.79
N VAL A 642 54.51 -73.81 3.81
CA VAL A 642 53.59 -74.91 3.50
C VAL A 642 53.26 -74.85 2.01
N ARG A 643 53.62 -75.89 1.28
CA ARG A 643 53.17 -76.08 -0.11
C ARG A 643 51.82 -76.77 -0.08
N ILE A 644 50.77 -75.99 -0.33
CA ILE A 644 49.38 -76.47 -0.38
C ILE A 644 49.05 -76.77 -1.84
N MET A 645 48.74 -78.03 -2.14
CA MET A 645 48.49 -78.50 -3.50
C MET A 645 47.01 -78.84 -3.70
N GLY A 646 46.48 -78.44 -4.86
CA GLY A 646 45.07 -78.64 -5.20
C GLY A 646 44.11 -77.86 -4.30
N ALA A 647 44.53 -76.69 -3.79
CA ALA A 647 43.67 -75.73 -3.12
C ALA A 647 42.78 -75.03 -4.15
N SER A 648 41.54 -75.51 -4.33
CA SER A 648 40.67 -75.08 -5.42
C SER A 648 39.22 -74.93 -4.97
N ASP A 649 38.58 -73.90 -5.51
CA ASP A 649 37.15 -73.72 -5.54
C ASP A 649 36.74 -73.24 -6.95
N PRO A 650 36.03 -74.04 -7.75
CA PRO A 650 35.76 -73.71 -9.15
C PRO A 650 34.80 -72.52 -9.33
N HIS A 651 34.13 -72.06 -8.27
CA HIS A 651 33.11 -71.01 -8.36
C HIS A 651 33.58 -69.69 -7.76
N SER A 652 34.37 -69.71 -6.70
CA SER A 652 34.90 -68.49 -6.06
C SER A 652 36.42 -68.44 -5.88
N GLY A 653 37.13 -69.55 -6.12
CA GLY A 653 38.57 -69.66 -5.98
C GLY A 653 39.09 -69.45 -4.54
N VAL A 654 40.33 -69.85 -4.27
CA VAL A 654 40.93 -69.73 -2.93
C VAL A 654 41.64 -68.39 -2.77
N LYS A 655 41.08 -67.48 -1.96
CA LYS A 655 41.53 -66.08 -1.82
C LYS A 655 42.43 -65.82 -0.62
N LYS A 656 42.20 -66.52 0.49
CA LYS A 656 42.84 -66.18 1.77
C LYS A 656 43.08 -67.41 2.63
N ILE A 657 44.18 -67.42 3.36
CA ILE A 657 44.49 -68.43 4.37
C ILE A 657 44.73 -67.71 5.68
N LYS A 658 43.94 -68.04 6.71
CA LYS A 658 44.18 -67.60 8.08
C LYS A 658 44.82 -68.75 8.84
N TYR A 659 45.98 -68.53 9.44
CA TYR A 659 46.73 -69.60 10.08
C TYR A 659 47.23 -69.20 11.47
N ARG A 660 47.38 -70.20 12.34
CA ARG A 660 47.82 -70.04 13.72
C ARG A 660 48.59 -71.27 14.18
N PHE A 661 49.55 -71.07 15.07
CA PHE A 661 50.32 -72.16 15.67
C PHE A 661 49.73 -72.49 17.03
N LYS A 662 49.45 -73.77 17.29
CA LYS A 662 49.02 -74.28 18.59
C LYS A 662 50.10 -75.18 19.17
N ALA A 663 50.48 -74.93 20.42
CA ALA A 663 51.34 -75.85 21.15
C ALA A 663 50.62 -77.18 21.32
N LEU A 664 51.22 -78.29 20.86
CA LEU A 664 50.57 -79.61 20.95
C LEU A 664 50.38 -80.04 22.42
N SER A 665 51.30 -79.63 23.30
CA SER A 665 51.31 -79.94 24.72
C SER A 665 50.14 -79.32 25.51
N THR A 666 49.76 -78.07 25.17
CA THR A 666 48.79 -77.27 25.92
C THR A 666 47.51 -76.97 25.14
N GLY A 667 47.50 -77.21 23.82
CA GLY A 667 46.42 -76.82 22.92
C GLY A 667 46.25 -75.30 22.74
N LYS A 668 47.10 -74.48 23.36
CA LYS A 668 47.00 -73.01 23.33
C LYS A 668 47.65 -72.44 22.07
N VAL A 669 47.06 -71.35 21.56
CA VAL A 669 47.62 -70.59 20.43
C VAL A 669 48.90 -69.89 20.89
N ILE A 670 50.00 -70.18 20.19
CA ILE A 670 51.32 -69.61 20.44
C ILE A 670 51.27 -68.12 20.12
N ASN A 671 51.84 -67.30 20.99
CA ASN A 671 51.84 -65.83 20.91
C ASN A 671 50.42 -65.21 20.87
N ASN A 672 49.37 -66.00 21.13
CA ASN A 672 47.96 -65.60 21.06
C ASN A 672 47.62 -64.78 19.80
N ARG A 673 48.20 -65.17 18.65
CA ARG A 673 48.14 -64.41 17.40
C ARG A 673 47.73 -65.29 16.23
N ASP A 674 46.82 -64.77 15.41
CA ASP A 674 46.50 -65.31 14.10
C ASP A 674 47.27 -64.53 13.01
N TYR A 675 47.64 -65.22 11.94
CA TYR A 675 48.29 -64.66 10.77
C TYR A 675 47.41 -64.85 9.54
N GLU A 676 47.59 -64.00 8.54
CA GLU A 676 46.83 -64.04 7.29
C GLU A 676 47.76 -63.99 6.09
N TYR A 677 47.44 -64.80 5.10
CA TYR A 677 48.09 -64.83 3.80
C TYR A 677 47.02 -64.69 2.71
N HIS A 678 47.22 -63.75 1.80
CA HIS A 678 46.34 -63.54 0.65
C HIS A 678 46.92 -64.23 -0.57
N ASN A 679 46.14 -65.13 -1.17
CA ASN A 679 46.51 -65.73 -2.44
C ASN A 679 46.31 -64.67 -3.53
N PRO A 680 47.38 -64.21 -4.21
CA PRO A 680 47.21 -63.16 -5.20
C PRO A 680 46.49 -63.71 -6.44
N SER A 681 45.67 -62.87 -7.07
CA SER A 681 45.13 -63.17 -8.39
C SER A 681 46.26 -63.43 -9.40
N ARG A 682 45.99 -64.26 -10.40
CA ARG A 682 46.92 -64.67 -11.44
C ARG A 682 46.42 -64.19 -12.78
N ASP A 683 47.36 -63.75 -13.61
CA ASP A 683 47.07 -63.39 -14.99
C ASP A 683 46.89 -64.64 -15.85
N GLN A 684 46.43 -64.40 -17.08
CA GLN A 684 46.19 -65.47 -18.02
C GLN A 684 47.48 -66.19 -18.43
N TYR A 685 48.63 -65.51 -18.44
CA TYR A 685 49.91 -66.12 -18.77
C TYR A 685 50.29 -67.20 -17.75
N TYR A 686 50.22 -66.89 -16.46
CA TYR A 686 50.49 -67.83 -15.38
C TYR A 686 49.55 -69.04 -15.44
N CYS A 687 48.25 -68.81 -15.67
CA CYS A 687 47.24 -69.86 -15.68
C CYS A 687 47.23 -70.71 -16.96
N ASN A 688 47.92 -70.27 -18.01
CA ASN A 688 48.17 -71.11 -19.19
C ASN A 688 49.25 -72.18 -18.91
N THR A 689 50.19 -71.91 -17.99
CA THR A 689 51.29 -72.82 -17.67
C THR A 689 51.12 -73.54 -16.34
N ASN A 690 50.25 -73.06 -15.46
CA ASN A 690 50.00 -73.62 -14.14
C ASN A 690 48.50 -73.83 -13.91
N PRO A 691 48.08 -74.86 -13.15
CA PRO A 691 46.66 -75.06 -12.89
C PRO A 691 46.10 -73.93 -12.02
N CYS A 692 44.97 -73.38 -12.44
CA CYS A 692 44.25 -72.29 -11.79
C CYS A 692 42.74 -72.56 -11.79
N ASP A 693 42.06 -72.04 -10.78
CA ASP A 693 40.63 -71.76 -10.87
C ASP A 693 40.45 -70.54 -11.79
N THR A 694 39.97 -70.79 -13.01
CA THR A 694 39.73 -69.78 -14.06
C THR A 694 38.23 -69.69 -14.37
N ASN A 695 37.80 -68.61 -15.03
CA ASN A 695 36.38 -68.34 -15.34
C ASN A 695 35.50 -68.07 -14.11
N LEU A 696 36.09 -67.49 -13.06
CA LEU A 696 35.35 -67.04 -11.89
C LEU A 696 34.41 -65.87 -12.27
N PRO A 697 33.25 -65.74 -11.61
CA PRO A 697 32.30 -64.65 -11.86
C PRO A 697 32.89 -63.24 -11.68
N THR A 698 33.87 -63.09 -10.77
CA THR A 698 34.61 -61.85 -10.52
C THR A 698 35.58 -61.50 -11.64
N GLY A 699 35.92 -62.47 -12.50
CA GLY A 699 36.97 -62.34 -13.53
C GLY A 699 38.38 -62.56 -13.00
N GLU A 700 38.56 -62.78 -11.70
CA GLU A 700 39.84 -63.16 -11.11
C GLU A 700 40.21 -64.60 -11.47
N SER A 701 41.47 -64.97 -11.21
CA SER A 701 41.94 -66.35 -11.32
C SER A 701 42.90 -66.65 -10.19
N PHE A 702 42.78 -67.82 -9.56
CA PHE A 702 43.61 -68.20 -8.43
C PHE A 702 44.39 -69.47 -8.75
N GLY A 703 45.69 -69.46 -8.51
CA GLY A 703 46.51 -70.67 -8.66
C GLY A 703 46.14 -71.72 -7.62
N VAL A 704 46.00 -72.98 -8.04
CA VAL A 704 45.59 -74.06 -7.13
C VAL A 704 46.74 -74.61 -6.26
N THR A 705 47.97 -74.21 -6.58
CA THR A 705 49.14 -74.49 -5.75
C THR A 705 49.54 -73.20 -5.05
N ILE A 706 49.50 -73.22 -3.71
CA ILE A 706 49.78 -72.07 -2.87
C ILE A 706 51.01 -72.39 -2.02
N ASN A 707 52.04 -71.57 -2.14
CA ASN A 707 53.17 -71.59 -1.21
C ASN A 707 52.87 -70.57 -0.12
N LEU A 708 52.62 -71.04 1.10
CA LEU A 708 52.36 -70.23 2.28
C LEU A 708 53.66 -70.08 3.08
N PRO A 709 54.44 -69.01 2.88
CA PRO A 709 55.62 -68.75 3.69
C PRO A 709 55.24 -68.27 5.09
N PHE A 710 55.98 -68.72 6.09
CA PHE A 710 55.89 -68.24 7.47
C PHE A 710 57.27 -68.21 8.14
N SER A 711 57.44 -67.33 9.12
CA SER A 711 58.66 -67.29 9.93
C SER A 711 58.61 -68.38 11.00
N ASN A 712 59.71 -69.11 11.18
CA ASN A 712 59.84 -70.09 12.26
C ASN A 712 59.67 -69.43 13.65
N CYS A 713 59.98 -68.13 13.78
CA CYS A 713 59.76 -67.38 15.01
C CYS A 713 58.28 -67.28 15.42
N TYR A 714 57.35 -67.42 14.47
CA TYR A 714 55.90 -67.39 14.77
C TYR A 714 55.41 -68.64 15.50
N ALA A 715 56.19 -69.72 15.39
CA ALA A 715 55.87 -71.05 15.85
C ALA A 715 56.59 -71.42 17.17
N ILE A 716 57.36 -70.50 17.76
CA ILE A 716 58.10 -70.73 19.02
C ILE A 716 57.57 -69.78 20.09
N ASN A 717 57.40 -70.31 21.31
CA ASN A 717 57.26 -69.49 22.51
C ASN A 717 58.67 -69.25 23.10
N ILE A 718 59.11 -67.99 23.19
CA ILE A 718 60.48 -67.60 23.55
C ILE A 718 60.91 -68.17 24.93
N SER A 719 59.96 -68.58 25.77
CA SER A 719 60.20 -69.12 27.11
C SER A 719 60.57 -70.61 27.19
N ASN A 720 60.34 -71.44 26.17
CA ASN A 720 60.66 -72.89 26.19
C ASN A 720 61.31 -73.36 24.88
N MET A 721 62.65 -73.30 24.79
CA MET A 721 63.41 -73.71 23.59
C MET A 721 63.77 -75.22 23.54
N SER A 722 62.96 -76.12 24.10
CA SER A 722 63.22 -77.57 24.00
C SER A 722 62.01 -78.34 23.47
N THR A 723 62.10 -78.76 22.20
CA THR A 723 61.33 -79.86 21.56
C THR A 723 59.80 -79.76 21.58
N GLU A 724 59.21 -78.56 21.58
CA GLU A 724 57.76 -78.43 21.50
C GLU A 724 57.28 -78.63 20.05
N THR A 725 56.60 -79.75 19.77
CA THR A 725 55.86 -79.94 18.51
C THR A 725 54.68 -78.99 18.49
N VAL A 726 54.50 -78.29 17.36
CA VAL A 726 53.39 -77.35 17.19
C VAL A 726 52.47 -77.80 16.07
N ASN A 727 51.18 -77.59 16.24
CA ASN A 727 50.18 -77.84 15.21
C ASN A 727 49.88 -76.51 14.49
N LEU A 728 50.19 -76.45 13.19
CA LEU A 728 49.80 -75.35 12.33
C LEU A 728 48.38 -75.59 11.85
N GLU A 729 47.44 -74.80 12.38
CA GLU A 729 46.05 -74.81 11.97
C GLU A 729 45.82 -73.72 10.91
N MET A 730 45.28 -74.11 9.77
CA MET A 730 45.02 -73.25 8.61
C MET A 730 43.53 -73.30 8.25
N ASP A 731 42.86 -72.16 8.33
CA ASP A 731 41.56 -71.93 7.71
C ASP A 731 41.78 -71.39 6.30
N ILE A 732 41.50 -72.22 5.30
CA ILE A 732 41.69 -71.88 3.88
C ILE A 732 40.33 -71.43 3.35
N PHE A 733 40.21 -70.12 3.07
CA PHE A 733 38.99 -69.44 2.63
C PHE A 733 38.93 -69.29 1.12
N ASN A 734 37.76 -69.56 0.55
CA ASN A 734 37.42 -69.15 -0.80
C ASN A 734 36.95 -67.67 -0.83
N SER A 735 36.76 -67.08 -2.02
CA SER A 735 36.29 -65.68 -2.11
C SER A 735 34.87 -65.50 -1.56
N ALA A 736 34.06 -66.55 -1.52
CA ALA A 736 32.73 -66.53 -0.91
C ALA A 736 32.75 -66.46 0.63
N GLY A 737 33.93 -66.59 1.26
CA GLY A 737 34.09 -66.57 2.71
C GLY A 737 33.80 -67.91 3.39
N LEU A 738 33.64 -68.99 2.61
CA LEU A 738 33.57 -70.36 3.12
C LEU A 738 34.98 -70.91 3.26
N PHE A 739 35.21 -71.73 4.29
CA PHE A 739 36.53 -72.28 4.56
C PHE A 739 36.53 -73.77 4.85
N ILE A 740 37.69 -74.38 4.62
CA ILE A 740 38.07 -75.68 5.16
C ILE A 740 39.20 -75.49 6.15
N ARG A 741 39.11 -76.18 7.30
CA ARG A 741 40.19 -76.23 8.28
C ARG A 741 41.10 -77.41 7.97
N LYS A 742 42.40 -77.13 7.97
CA LYS A 742 43.46 -78.11 7.80
C LYS A 742 44.51 -77.93 8.89
N GLU A 743 45.07 -79.03 9.33
CA GLU A 743 46.06 -79.06 10.40
C GLU A 743 47.29 -79.84 9.92
N MET A 744 48.46 -79.37 10.33
CA MET A 744 49.73 -80.00 10.02
C MET A 744 50.68 -79.86 11.20
N GLN A 745 51.28 -80.96 11.65
CA GLN A 745 52.31 -80.90 12.66
C GLN A 745 53.60 -80.33 12.08
N VAL A 746 54.17 -79.36 12.76
CA VAL A 746 55.45 -78.72 12.44
C VAL A 746 56.41 -79.06 13.56
N CYS A 747 57.42 -79.86 13.26
CA CYS A 747 58.55 -80.11 14.15
C CYS A 747 59.66 -79.12 13.77
N LEU A 748 59.88 -78.12 14.60
CA LEU A 748 61.01 -77.21 14.44
C LEU A 748 62.23 -77.88 15.07
N SER A 749 63.09 -78.46 14.23
CA SER A 749 64.40 -78.99 14.63
C SER A 749 65.46 -77.90 14.64
#